data_AF-A0AA39LF77-F1
#
_entry.id   AF-A0AA39LF77-F1
#
_cell.length_a   1.000
_cell.length_b   1.000
_cell.length_c   1.000
_cell.angle_alpha   90.00
_cell.angle_beta   90.00
_cell.angle_gamma   90.00
#
_symmetry.space_group_name_H-M   'P 1'
#
loop_
_entity.id
_entity.type
_entity.pdbx_description
1 polymer ?
#
loop_
_entity_poly.entity_id
_entity_poly.type
_entity_poly.pdbx_seq_one_letter_code
_entity_poly.pdbx_strand_id
1 'polypeptide(L)'
;MWVIFFALCIAPLVPYAAAHLDNYGSKDVLKFFETVPRENVSTKCGDSLGKVKTWINAYDTIEAQRSFFWNAFTTGDADEFVSRDQDRWIYRAYKCVRAAGETPYSASEHPLHFCYGFNEADKTTPAYGVCIPSTCANDKDVLLAEWQKQRSKGRDHAVLDYNGCTGSRHEKQWYERFVPMADFGFDVLLMLFVSMATVFHYKRGDTAKSTPARLLLAFSAKKNFRKLCQFPKDPQATVTCMFGIRFLSMVWTLVGHSFIFVQAYLENVEDYKDDLVNNFWNQWITNFTLSVDAFLTLSGCLTAYSWFRKWQKNTTEAEPGWTSWSYWLRFYRHRVIRLWPAYIYTLLTVTTRISVTHYHPMWPPTDPAVQCPVHWWENVFFVNSLMENRCMPWTWYIGTEFIFYVLSPIFLISLRRRPVVGLAISVGTILFSSSLNVAGMLYYNFPPTQLLWKQPAIFSPDFIAHHLLMYIKPQYRIGPYIVGLLLGFYLAHFQKQTQKSERPLRHKVIGWTVSILGGFWAIFGLYPSLQGWDWPIYHLFFGAAHRTVFSLSLAWIIYACHTGIGGYVNKMLSMKFLLPLSTLCYSVYLFHMIPVVFTYLMAPFPLWFSTKWRIAIHCLIQLTIAYFFGLICTMVAELPAQNIEAIFLGPKRKSIPLKALPPASDCEMQLKTGVEPPLTNKVADAK
;
A
#
# COMPACT_ATOMS: atom_id res chain seq x y z
N MET A 1 -18.74 40.28 25.10
CA MET A 1 -17.54 41.01 25.56
C MET A 1 -16.66 40.14 26.48
N TRP A 2 -16.48 38.87 26.13
CA TRP A 2 -15.70 37.84 26.87
C TRP A 2 -14.95 36.92 25.90
N VAL A 3 -14.62 37.42 24.70
CA VAL A 3 -13.96 36.68 23.61
C VAL A 3 -12.66 37.37 23.17
N ILE A 4 -12.34 38.54 23.74
CA ILE A 4 -11.19 39.37 23.32
C ILE A 4 -10.04 39.36 24.37
N PHE A 5 -10.26 38.81 25.56
CA PHE A 5 -9.28 38.88 26.66
C PHE A 5 -8.37 37.66 26.83
N PHE A 6 -8.59 36.57 26.07
CA PHE A 6 -7.78 35.34 26.17
C PHE A 6 -6.76 35.16 25.04
N ALA A 7 -6.68 36.10 24.09
CA ALA A 7 -5.83 35.98 22.90
C ALA A 7 -4.44 36.64 23.04
N LEU A 8 -4.08 37.19 24.21
CA LEU A 8 -2.88 38.05 24.33
C LEU A 8 -1.84 37.64 25.38
N CYS A 9 -1.99 36.54 26.10
CA CYS A 9 -0.94 36.09 27.02
C CYS A 9 -0.77 34.57 26.93
N ILE A 10 0.49 34.14 26.74
CA ILE A 10 1.00 32.77 26.57
C ILE A 10 1.28 32.41 25.10
N ALA A 11 2.25 33.12 24.52
CA ALA A 11 3.16 32.49 23.58
C ALA A 11 4.28 31.84 24.41
N PRO A 12 4.41 30.51 24.49
CA PRO A 12 5.71 29.95 24.77
C PRO A 12 6.53 30.18 23.50
N LEU A 13 7.56 31.02 23.62
CA LEU A 13 8.71 31.03 22.72
C LEU A 13 9.36 29.64 22.82
N VAL A 14 8.78 28.65 22.16
CA VAL A 14 9.49 27.43 21.77
C VAL A 14 10.29 27.86 20.54
N PRO A 15 11.63 27.91 20.60
CA PRO A 15 12.39 28.01 19.37
C PRO A 15 11.97 26.82 18.50
N TYR A 16 11.27 27.10 17.41
CA TYR A 16 11.22 26.19 16.28
C TYR A 16 12.68 26.09 15.78
N ALA A 17 13.47 25.23 16.40
CA ALA A 17 14.67 24.72 15.78
C ALA A 17 14.16 23.90 14.60
N ALA A 18 14.05 24.55 13.44
CA ALA A 18 14.01 23.82 12.19
C ALA A 18 15.32 23.03 12.15
N ALA A 19 15.26 21.75 12.50
CA ALA A 19 16.40 20.86 12.35
C ALA A 19 16.85 20.98 10.90
N HIS A 20 18.09 21.37 10.67
CA HIS A 20 18.66 21.61 9.35
C HIS A 20 20.00 20.89 9.29
N LEU A 21 20.18 20.09 8.23
CA LEU A 21 21.48 19.55 7.90
C LEU A 21 22.46 20.70 7.63
N ASP A 22 23.60 20.67 8.32
CA ASP A 22 24.64 21.67 8.16
C ASP A 22 25.20 21.64 6.74
N ASN A 23 25.33 22.82 6.15
CA ASN A 23 25.94 23.00 4.84
C ASN A 23 27.42 23.36 4.99
N TYR A 24 28.24 22.76 4.14
CA TYR A 24 29.67 23.04 4.08
C TYR A 24 30.07 23.65 2.75
N GLY A 25 30.84 24.74 2.82
CA GLY A 25 31.35 25.42 1.63
C GLY A 25 32.56 24.68 1.02
N SER A 26 32.96 25.09 -0.18
CA SER A 26 34.12 24.53 -0.87
C SER A 26 35.41 24.57 -0.05
N LYS A 27 35.63 25.64 0.74
CA LYS A 27 36.82 25.78 1.61
C LYS A 27 36.89 24.70 2.69
N ASP A 28 35.75 24.35 3.28
CA ASP A 28 35.66 23.34 4.34
C ASP A 28 36.02 21.94 3.84
N VAL A 29 35.46 21.60 2.67
CA VAL A 29 35.66 20.30 2.03
C VAL A 29 37.06 20.18 1.46
N LEU A 30 37.63 21.25 0.89
CA LEU A 30 39.03 21.24 0.45
C LEU A 30 39.99 21.05 1.63
N LYS A 31 39.75 21.75 2.75
CA LYS A 31 40.55 21.57 3.96
C LYS A 31 40.49 20.13 4.47
N PHE A 32 39.34 19.47 4.36
CA PHE A 32 39.22 18.04 4.69
C PHE A 32 40.19 17.18 3.87
N PHE A 33 40.14 17.28 2.55
CA PHE A 33 41.02 16.50 1.67
C PHE A 33 42.51 16.81 1.84
N GLU A 34 42.85 18.03 2.25
CA GLU A 34 44.23 18.44 2.57
C GLU A 34 44.69 17.91 3.93
N THR A 35 43.78 17.67 4.88
CA THR A 35 44.10 17.24 6.25
C THR A 35 44.17 15.71 6.39
N VAL A 36 43.49 14.95 5.52
CA VAL A 36 43.50 13.48 5.57
C VAL A 36 44.94 12.94 5.40
N PRO A 37 45.50 12.22 6.40
CA PRO A 37 46.83 11.65 6.30
C PRO A 37 46.88 10.59 5.20
N ARG A 38 47.79 10.77 4.23
CA ARG A 38 47.92 9.85 3.08
C ARG A 38 48.42 8.46 3.47
N GLU A 39 49.10 8.35 4.60
CA GLU A 39 49.60 7.11 5.17
C GLU A 39 48.49 6.24 5.77
N ASN A 40 47.36 6.85 6.15
CA ASN A 40 46.25 6.15 6.81
C ASN A 40 45.19 5.63 5.82
N VAL A 41 45.35 5.89 4.53
CA VAL A 41 44.43 5.45 3.47
C VAL A 41 45.19 4.63 2.43
N SER A 42 44.47 3.80 1.67
CA SER A 42 45.08 3.05 0.59
C SER A 42 45.77 3.97 -0.43
N THR A 43 46.86 3.50 -1.06
CA THR A 43 47.62 4.30 -2.04
C THR A 43 46.74 4.82 -3.18
N LYS A 44 45.83 3.98 -3.68
CA LYS A 44 44.85 4.35 -4.71
C LYS A 44 43.89 5.45 -4.22
N CYS A 45 43.45 5.40 -2.97
CA CYS A 45 42.65 6.46 -2.39
C CYS A 45 43.45 7.76 -2.24
N GLY A 46 44.69 7.66 -1.76
CA GLY A 46 45.64 8.77 -1.68
C GLY A 46 45.76 9.53 -3.02
N ASP A 47 46.05 8.81 -4.09
CA ASP A 47 46.18 9.41 -5.42
C ASP A 47 44.88 10.09 -5.88
N SER A 48 43.73 9.44 -5.65
CA SER A 48 42.43 9.98 -6.02
C SER A 48 42.05 11.24 -5.24
N LEU A 49 42.22 11.30 -3.91
CA LEU A 49 41.86 12.54 -3.18
C LEU A 49 42.79 13.71 -3.56
N GLY A 50 44.02 13.45 -4.01
CA GLY A 50 44.92 14.49 -4.54
C GLY A 50 44.40 15.13 -5.83
N LYS A 51 43.64 14.36 -6.63
CA LYS A 51 43.08 14.79 -7.92
C LYS A 51 41.69 15.41 -7.81
N VAL A 52 41.03 15.35 -6.65
CA VAL A 52 39.66 15.89 -6.47
C VAL A 52 39.61 17.39 -6.78
N LYS A 53 40.59 18.17 -6.29
CA LYS A 53 40.64 19.62 -6.52
C LYS A 53 40.85 19.98 -7.99
N THR A 54 41.65 19.21 -8.71
CA THR A 54 41.87 19.42 -10.14
C THR A 54 40.64 19.02 -10.95
N TRP A 55 40.00 17.92 -10.59
CA TRP A 55 38.79 17.42 -11.27
C TRP A 55 37.61 18.39 -11.14
N ILE A 56 37.26 18.84 -9.93
CA ILE A 56 36.08 19.70 -9.71
C ILE A 56 36.23 21.08 -10.39
N ASN A 57 37.48 21.54 -10.55
CA ASN A 57 37.80 22.79 -11.20
C ASN A 57 38.09 22.64 -12.71
N ALA A 58 37.99 21.43 -13.25
CA ALA A 58 38.15 21.20 -14.68
C ALA A 58 37.05 21.93 -15.48
N TYR A 59 37.40 22.39 -16.69
CA TYR A 59 36.51 23.13 -17.56
C TYR A 59 35.25 22.33 -17.96
N ASP A 60 35.39 21.01 -18.08
CA ASP A 60 34.30 20.11 -18.49
C ASP A 60 33.31 19.79 -17.35
N THR A 61 33.62 20.18 -16.11
CA THR A 61 32.69 19.99 -14.97
C THR A 61 31.64 21.09 -14.96
N ILE A 62 30.37 20.70 -15.15
CA ILE A 62 29.24 21.62 -15.17
C ILE A 62 29.09 22.27 -13.78
N GLU A 63 28.74 23.56 -13.74
CA GLU A 63 28.56 24.32 -12.49
C GLU A 63 27.62 23.61 -11.48
N ALA A 64 26.57 22.97 -11.97
CA ALA A 64 25.67 22.15 -11.16
C ALA A 64 26.36 20.96 -10.48
N GLN A 65 27.26 20.24 -11.18
CA GLN A 65 28.00 19.12 -10.60
C GLN A 65 28.93 19.58 -9.48
N ARG A 66 29.63 20.71 -9.70
CA ARG A 66 30.47 21.35 -8.69
C ARG A 66 29.66 21.72 -7.45
N SER A 67 28.50 22.36 -7.64
CA SER A 67 27.60 22.72 -6.54
C SER A 67 27.09 21.49 -5.79
N PHE A 68 26.69 20.43 -6.50
CA PHE A 68 26.21 19.20 -5.87
C PHE A 68 27.31 18.49 -5.08
N PHE A 69 28.54 18.48 -5.58
CA PHE A 69 29.66 17.85 -4.88
C PHE A 69 29.90 18.49 -3.52
N TRP A 70 30.01 19.82 -3.46
CA TRP A 70 30.26 20.53 -2.20
C TRP A 70 29.07 20.39 -1.24
N ASN A 71 27.86 20.52 -1.77
CA ASN A 71 26.64 20.41 -0.98
C ASN A 71 26.27 18.98 -0.58
N ALA A 72 27.04 17.96 -0.98
CA ALA A 72 26.81 16.59 -0.53
C ALA A 72 27.40 16.33 0.87
N PHE A 73 28.45 17.06 1.27
CA PHE A 73 29.02 16.96 2.61
C PHE A 73 28.07 17.57 3.63
N THR A 74 27.85 16.87 4.74
CA THR A 74 26.84 17.26 5.71
C THR A 74 27.11 16.69 7.10
N THR A 75 26.54 17.34 8.11
CA THR A 75 26.37 16.84 9.47
C THR A 75 24.96 17.16 9.92
N GLY A 76 24.43 16.36 10.84
CA GLY A 76 23.11 16.56 11.41
C GLY A 76 22.90 15.60 12.56
N ASP A 77 21.70 15.59 13.14
CA ASP A 77 21.39 14.67 14.23
C ASP A 77 21.25 13.24 13.70
N ALA A 78 21.80 12.25 14.39
CA ALA A 78 21.66 10.85 13.96
C ALA A 78 20.21 10.36 14.00
N ASP A 79 19.39 10.96 14.86
CA ASP A 79 17.94 10.77 14.85
C ASP A 79 17.30 11.10 13.50
N GLU A 80 17.86 12.01 12.70
CA GLU A 80 17.31 12.34 11.38
C GLU A 80 17.35 11.17 10.40
N PHE A 81 18.30 10.22 10.55
CA PHE A 81 18.37 9.03 9.71
C PHE A 81 17.21 8.07 9.92
N VAL A 82 16.61 8.11 11.12
CA VAL A 82 15.50 7.24 11.53
C VAL A 82 14.18 7.99 11.69
N SER A 83 14.22 9.33 11.65
CA SER A 83 13.04 10.17 11.68
C SER A 83 12.37 10.28 10.31
N ARG A 84 11.28 11.04 10.24
CA ARG A 84 10.64 11.42 8.98
C ARG A 84 11.62 12.15 8.05
N ASP A 85 12.54 12.93 8.59
CA ASP A 85 13.39 13.86 7.83
C ASP A 85 14.60 13.19 7.16
N GLN A 86 14.62 11.84 7.14
CA GLN A 86 15.56 11.01 6.37
C GLN A 86 15.60 11.38 4.88
N ASP A 87 14.51 11.95 4.34
CA ASP A 87 14.45 12.45 2.96
C ASP A 87 15.59 13.43 2.63
N ARG A 88 16.06 14.20 3.62
CA ARG A 88 17.15 15.16 3.47
C ARG A 88 18.50 14.48 3.31
N TRP A 89 18.76 13.41 4.08
CA TRP A 89 19.96 12.59 3.92
C TRP A 89 20.00 11.89 2.57
N ILE A 90 18.86 11.36 2.13
CA ILE A 90 18.71 10.75 0.79
C ILE A 90 18.96 11.80 -0.29
N TYR A 91 18.45 13.02 -0.13
CA TYR A 91 18.69 14.13 -1.06
C TYR A 91 20.18 14.51 -1.15
N ARG A 92 20.92 14.52 -0.03
CA ARG A 92 22.40 14.72 -0.01
C ARG A 92 23.15 13.59 -0.70
N ALA A 93 22.76 12.35 -0.43
CA ALA A 93 23.31 11.18 -1.11
C ALA A 93 23.11 11.29 -2.62
N TYR A 94 21.93 11.72 -3.05
CA TYR A 94 21.60 11.89 -4.46
C TYR A 94 22.38 13.05 -5.12
N LYS A 95 22.66 14.14 -4.39
CA LYS A 95 23.61 15.19 -4.84
C LYS A 95 24.99 14.60 -5.13
N CYS A 96 25.52 13.76 -4.25
CA CYS A 96 26.81 13.09 -4.49
C CYS A 96 26.77 12.20 -5.75
N VAL A 97 25.72 11.39 -5.91
CA VAL A 97 25.55 10.53 -7.10
C VAL A 97 25.47 11.36 -8.39
N ARG A 98 24.74 12.48 -8.37
CA ARG A 98 24.61 13.39 -9.52
C ARG A 98 25.89 14.18 -9.81
N ALA A 99 26.68 14.50 -8.79
CA ALA A 99 27.97 15.17 -8.93
C ALA A 99 28.99 14.33 -9.71
N ALA A 100 28.89 13.00 -9.65
CA ALA A 100 29.74 12.10 -10.43
C ALA A 100 29.52 12.24 -11.95
N GLY A 101 28.38 12.77 -12.41
CA GLY A 101 28.10 12.90 -13.85
C GLY A 101 27.77 11.59 -14.56
N GLU A 102 27.38 10.56 -13.81
CA GLU A 102 26.92 9.28 -14.35
C GLU A 102 25.62 9.45 -15.14
N THR A 103 25.54 8.89 -16.35
CA THR A 103 24.29 8.78 -17.12
C THR A 103 23.93 7.31 -17.34
N PRO A 104 22.71 6.97 -17.78
CA PRO A 104 22.37 5.58 -18.11
C PRO A 104 23.28 4.92 -19.15
N TYR A 105 23.94 5.71 -20.00
CA TYR A 105 24.75 5.21 -21.12
C TYR A 105 26.25 5.52 -21.02
N SER A 106 26.67 6.46 -20.16
CA SER A 106 28.07 6.87 -20.01
C SER A 106 28.54 6.74 -18.57
N ALA A 107 29.63 6.01 -18.36
CA ALA A 107 30.32 5.93 -17.08
C ALA A 107 31.10 7.22 -16.81
N SER A 108 31.15 7.64 -15.54
CA SER A 108 32.03 8.73 -15.15
C SER A 108 33.50 8.28 -15.13
N GLU A 109 34.41 9.17 -15.53
CA GLU A 109 35.86 8.99 -15.32
C GLU A 109 36.22 9.10 -13.82
N HIS A 110 35.39 9.79 -13.05
CA HIS A 110 35.59 10.05 -11.62
C HIS A 110 34.33 9.65 -10.83
N PRO A 111 34.08 8.33 -10.68
CA PRO A 111 32.92 7.84 -9.93
C PRO A 111 33.06 8.18 -8.43
N LEU A 112 31.91 8.34 -7.76
CA LEU A 112 31.82 8.78 -6.37
C LEU A 112 31.04 7.77 -5.52
N HIS A 113 31.30 7.77 -4.21
CA HIS A 113 30.51 7.12 -3.18
C HIS A 113 30.06 8.15 -2.16
N PHE A 114 28.77 8.15 -1.85
CA PHE A 114 28.26 8.83 -0.66
C PHE A 114 28.39 7.89 0.52
N CYS A 115 29.18 8.27 1.52
CA CYS A 115 29.38 7.50 2.74
C CYS A 115 28.83 8.26 3.94
N TYR A 116 28.21 7.54 4.86
CA TYR A 116 27.65 8.12 6.06
C TYR A 116 27.95 7.24 7.27
N GLY A 117 28.10 7.88 8.42
CA GLY A 117 28.37 7.23 9.69
C GLY A 117 27.62 7.89 10.83
N PHE A 118 27.14 7.08 11.76
CA PHE A 118 26.50 7.52 13.00
C PHE A 118 26.68 6.47 14.08
N ASN A 119 26.34 6.83 15.33
CA ASN A 119 26.31 5.88 16.44
C ASN A 119 24.88 5.30 16.57
N GLU A 120 24.72 4.00 16.35
CA GLU A 120 23.43 3.32 16.40
C GLU A 120 22.93 3.17 17.85
N ALA A 121 23.84 3.01 18.83
CA ALA A 121 23.52 2.89 20.24
C ALA A 121 23.10 4.22 20.90
N ASP A 122 23.70 5.33 20.46
CA ASP A 122 23.41 6.68 20.94
C ASP A 122 23.14 7.66 19.79
N LYS A 123 21.86 7.77 19.44
CA LYS A 123 21.37 8.63 18.36
C LYS A 123 21.33 10.13 18.71
N THR A 124 21.66 10.49 19.96
CA THR A 124 21.83 11.91 20.35
C THR A 124 23.14 12.50 19.82
N THR A 125 24.05 11.63 19.36
CA THR A 125 25.30 12.05 18.75
C THR A 125 25.09 12.46 17.28
N PRO A 126 25.89 13.41 16.77
CA PRO A 126 25.76 13.85 15.38
C PRO A 126 26.15 12.75 14.41
N ALA A 127 25.38 12.67 13.33
CA ALA A 127 25.64 11.91 12.13
C ALA A 127 26.50 12.71 11.14
N TYR A 128 27.28 11.98 10.34
CA TYR A 128 28.23 12.54 9.39
C TYR A 128 28.03 11.94 7.99
N GLY A 129 28.06 12.78 6.95
CA GLY A 129 27.98 12.36 5.55
C GLY A 129 29.07 12.99 4.70
N VAL A 130 29.74 12.19 3.86
CA VAL A 130 30.84 12.60 2.99
C VAL A 130 30.65 12.05 1.56
N CYS A 131 31.09 12.82 0.56
CA CYS A 131 31.09 12.39 -0.83
C CYS A 131 32.53 12.18 -1.32
N ILE A 132 32.93 10.93 -1.53
CA ILE A 132 34.34 10.55 -1.75
C ILE A 132 34.53 9.82 -3.09
N PRO A 133 35.73 9.84 -3.70
CA PRO A 133 36.01 9.05 -4.90
C PRO A 133 35.79 7.56 -4.67
N SER A 134 35.35 6.82 -5.70
CA SER A 134 35.01 5.41 -5.50
C SER A 134 36.18 4.51 -5.08
N THR A 135 37.40 4.89 -5.43
CA THR A 135 38.62 4.20 -4.98
C THR A 135 38.83 4.25 -3.47
N CYS A 136 38.19 5.20 -2.78
CA CYS A 136 38.27 5.40 -1.34
C CYS A 136 37.15 4.70 -0.55
N ALA A 137 36.28 3.93 -1.20
CA ALA A 137 35.13 3.30 -0.54
C ALA A 137 35.52 2.36 0.61
N ASN A 138 36.66 1.67 0.48
CA ASN A 138 37.17 0.77 1.51
C ASN A 138 37.84 1.52 2.68
N ASP A 139 38.26 2.77 2.45
CA ASP A 139 38.88 3.64 3.46
C ASP A 139 37.85 4.57 4.14
N LYS A 140 36.55 4.28 3.97
CA LYS A 140 35.44 5.11 4.47
C LYS A 140 35.50 5.38 5.97
N ASP A 141 35.94 4.40 6.76
CA ASP A 141 35.92 4.48 8.23
C ASP A 141 36.94 5.54 8.71
N VAL A 142 38.12 5.55 8.09
CA VAL A 142 39.16 6.56 8.32
C VAL A 142 38.69 7.95 7.87
N LEU A 143 38.08 8.03 6.69
CA LEU A 143 37.60 9.31 6.13
C LEU A 143 36.46 9.93 6.94
N LEU A 144 35.51 9.10 7.43
CA LEU A 144 34.43 9.55 8.31
C LEU A 144 34.96 9.99 9.67
N ALA A 145 35.93 9.27 10.24
CA ALA A 145 36.57 9.65 11.50
C ALA A 145 37.35 10.98 11.38
N GLU A 146 38.10 11.17 10.30
CA GLU A 146 38.81 12.44 10.07
C GLU A 146 37.84 13.61 9.82
N TRP A 147 36.74 13.37 9.10
CA TRP A 147 35.71 14.37 8.92
C TRP A 147 35.05 14.73 10.26
N GLN A 148 34.70 13.74 11.07
CA GLN A 148 34.17 13.92 12.41
C GLN A 148 35.14 14.72 13.30
N LYS A 149 36.44 14.39 13.30
CA LYS A 149 37.47 15.09 14.06
C LYS A 149 37.59 16.56 13.64
N GLN A 150 37.56 16.83 12.34
CA GLN A 150 37.63 18.20 11.81
C GLN A 150 36.41 19.02 12.24
N ARG A 151 35.22 18.42 12.28
CA ARG A 151 33.95 19.11 12.60
C ARG A 151 33.71 19.25 14.10
N SER A 152 34.09 18.25 14.90
CA SER A 152 34.01 18.25 16.36
C SER A 152 35.00 19.22 17.03
N LYS A 153 35.91 19.83 16.26
CA LYS A 153 36.93 20.79 16.73
C LYS A 153 37.75 20.26 17.92
N GLY A 154 38.02 18.96 17.96
CA GLY A 154 38.86 18.34 19.00
C GLY A 154 38.17 18.09 20.34
N ARG A 155 36.83 18.11 20.41
CA ARG A 155 36.09 17.52 21.54
C ARG A 155 36.09 16.00 21.44
N ASP A 156 35.88 15.31 22.56
CA ASP A 156 35.63 13.86 22.55
C ASP A 156 34.50 13.57 21.57
N HIS A 157 34.81 12.74 20.59
CA HIS A 157 33.90 12.38 19.51
C HIS A 157 33.43 10.96 19.75
N ALA A 158 32.11 10.76 19.69
CA ALA A 158 31.52 9.44 19.84
C ALA A 158 32.00 8.51 18.72
N VAL A 159 32.23 7.25 19.07
CA VAL A 159 32.61 6.23 18.09
C VAL A 159 31.47 6.06 17.08
N LEU A 160 31.79 6.12 15.79
CA LEU A 160 30.87 5.74 14.72
C LEU A 160 30.90 4.22 14.60
N ASP A 161 29.85 3.54 15.05
CA ASP A 161 29.74 2.08 15.05
C ASP A 161 29.14 1.54 13.74
N TYR A 162 28.35 2.36 13.05
CA TYR A 162 27.73 2.03 11.77
C TYR A 162 28.21 2.97 10.66
N ASN A 163 28.84 2.42 9.63
CA ASN A 163 29.33 3.15 8.45
C ASN A 163 28.83 2.51 7.14
N GLY A 164 27.96 3.21 6.41
CA GLY A 164 27.40 2.79 5.12
C GLY A 164 27.93 3.63 3.95
N CYS A 165 27.97 3.06 2.74
CA CYS A 165 28.26 3.80 1.52
C CYS A 165 27.32 3.39 0.37
N THR A 166 27.03 4.33 -0.53
CA THR A 166 26.23 4.12 -1.74
C THR A 166 26.96 4.69 -2.94
N GLY A 167 27.15 3.88 -3.98
CA GLY A 167 27.92 4.26 -5.16
C GLY A 167 27.13 5.03 -6.19
N SER A 168 27.82 5.85 -6.98
CA SER A 168 27.25 6.59 -8.11
C SER A 168 26.79 5.66 -9.24
N ARG A 169 27.34 4.45 -9.32
CA ARG A 169 27.02 3.43 -10.31
C ARG A 169 27.25 2.02 -9.73
N HIS A 170 26.45 1.06 -10.18
CA HIS A 170 26.70 -0.36 -9.91
C HIS A 170 27.94 -0.88 -10.64
N GLU A 171 28.77 -1.66 -9.95
CA GLU A 171 29.96 -2.29 -10.54
C GLU A 171 29.65 -3.14 -11.78
N LYS A 172 28.54 -3.88 -11.73
CA LYS A 172 27.99 -4.64 -12.86
C LYS A 172 26.55 -4.23 -13.10
N GLN A 173 26.21 -3.97 -14.35
CA GLN A 173 24.83 -3.64 -14.74
C GLN A 173 23.94 -4.89 -14.66
N TRP A 174 22.63 -4.71 -14.56
CA TRP A 174 21.69 -5.84 -14.40
C TRP A 174 21.80 -6.88 -15.51
N TYR A 175 22.09 -6.46 -16.75
CA TYR A 175 22.21 -7.36 -17.90
C TYR A 175 23.51 -8.18 -17.90
N GLU A 176 24.49 -7.81 -17.07
CA GLU A 176 25.76 -8.55 -16.88
C GLU A 176 25.67 -9.54 -15.71
N ARG A 177 24.60 -9.45 -14.93
CA ARG A 177 24.34 -10.32 -13.78
C ARG A 177 23.45 -11.48 -14.21
N PHE A 178 23.79 -12.69 -13.78
CA PHE A 178 23.02 -13.89 -14.10
C PHE A 178 21.58 -13.84 -13.54
N VAL A 179 21.41 -13.43 -12.28
CA VAL A 179 20.10 -13.49 -11.59
C VAL A 179 19.05 -12.57 -12.25
N PRO A 180 19.29 -11.27 -12.50
CA PRO A 180 18.32 -10.41 -13.18
C PRO A 180 18.06 -10.86 -14.63
N MET A 181 19.08 -11.36 -15.34
CA MET A 181 18.92 -11.87 -16.70
C MET A 181 18.08 -13.15 -16.74
N ALA A 182 18.25 -14.05 -15.77
CA ALA A 182 17.44 -15.26 -15.63
C ALA A 182 15.98 -14.92 -15.29
N ASP A 183 15.72 -13.95 -14.40
CA ASP A 183 14.39 -13.44 -14.11
C ASP A 183 13.72 -12.83 -15.35
N PHE A 184 14.45 -11.98 -16.09
CA PHE A 184 13.97 -11.43 -17.34
C PHE A 184 13.67 -12.51 -18.39
N GLY A 185 14.55 -13.50 -18.55
CA GLY A 185 14.34 -14.66 -19.42
C GLY A 185 13.10 -15.47 -19.02
N PHE A 186 12.90 -15.69 -17.73
CA PHE A 186 11.72 -16.36 -17.18
C PHE A 186 10.42 -15.60 -17.49
N ASP A 187 10.41 -14.28 -17.32
CA ASP A 187 9.27 -13.42 -17.68
C ASP A 187 8.94 -13.50 -19.19
N VAL A 188 9.98 -13.43 -20.04
CA VAL A 188 9.80 -13.57 -21.50
C VAL A 188 9.23 -14.94 -21.85
N LEU A 189 9.73 -16.02 -21.26
CA LEU A 189 9.21 -17.38 -21.46
C LEU A 189 7.76 -17.53 -21.01
N LEU A 190 7.39 -16.94 -19.87
CA LEU A 190 6.00 -16.92 -19.40
C LEU A 190 5.07 -16.17 -20.35
N MET A 191 5.51 -15.02 -20.87
CA MET A 191 4.75 -14.25 -21.87
C MET A 191 4.61 -15.02 -23.18
N LEU A 192 5.65 -15.71 -23.63
CA LEU A 192 5.59 -16.62 -24.78
C LEU A 192 4.65 -17.81 -24.53
N PHE A 193 4.62 -18.34 -23.30
CA PHE A 193 3.71 -19.42 -22.93
C PHE A 193 2.24 -18.96 -22.97
N VAL A 194 1.94 -17.77 -22.46
CA VAL A 194 0.61 -17.14 -22.55
C VAL A 194 0.21 -16.87 -24.00
N SER A 195 1.13 -16.40 -24.84
CA SER A 195 0.85 -16.15 -26.25
C SER A 195 0.56 -17.46 -27.00
N MET A 196 1.38 -18.50 -26.79
CA MET A 196 1.16 -19.84 -27.32
C MET A 196 -0.20 -20.41 -26.89
N ALA A 197 -0.53 -20.32 -25.60
CA ALA A 197 -1.83 -20.75 -25.06
C ALA A 197 -3.01 -20.00 -25.71
N THR A 198 -2.81 -18.73 -26.04
CA THR A 198 -3.82 -17.89 -26.69
C THR A 198 -4.01 -18.26 -28.16
N VAL A 199 -2.93 -18.52 -28.90
CA VAL A 199 -2.98 -19.02 -30.28
C VAL A 199 -3.67 -20.40 -30.33
N PHE A 200 -3.33 -21.29 -29.40
CA PHE A 200 -3.98 -22.60 -29.28
C PHE A 200 -5.49 -22.48 -29.05
N HIS A 201 -5.90 -21.57 -28.16
CA HIS A 201 -7.32 -21.29 -27.91
C HIS A 201 -8.03 -20.74 -29.16
N TYR A 202 -7.39 -19.86 -29.94
CA TYR A 202 -7.99 -19.35 -31.17
C TYR A 202 -8.22 -20.46 -32.21
N LYS A 203 -7.26 -21.38 -32.35
CA LYS A 203 -7.34 -22.49 -33.33
C LYS A 203 -8.31 -23.61 -32.94
N ARG A 204 -8.36 -24.01 -31.68
CA ARG A 204 -9.18 -25.16 -31.23
C ARG A 204 -10.49 -24.81 -30.52
N GLY A 205 -10.71 -23.53 -30.18
CA GLY A 205 -11.88 -23.10 -29.40
C GLY A 205 -11.88 -23.62 -27.96
N ASP A 206 -13.05 -23.61 -27.32
CA ASP A 206 -13.23 -23.94 -25.89
C ASP A 206 -13.28 -25.47 -25.61
N THR A 207 -13.18 -26.33 -26.63
CA THR A 207 -13.50 -27.77 -26.55
C THR A 207 -12.30 -28.66 -26.17
N ALA A 208 -11.53 -28.27 -25.15
CA ALA A 208 -10.43 -29.10 -24.64
C ALA A 208 -10.91 -30.25 -23.73
N LYS A 209 -10.86 -31.49 -24.24
CA LYS A 209 -11.20 -32.69 -23.46
C LYS A 209 -10.04 -33.17 -22.55
N SER A 210 -8.78 -33.07 -22.99
CA SER A 210 -7.62 -33.57 -22.24
C SER A 210 -7.12 -32.61 -21.16
N THR A 211 -6.58 -33.15 -20.06
CA THR A 211 -6.05 -32.37 -18.93
C THR A 211 -4.93 -31.40 -19.35
N PRO A 212 -3.93 -31.80 -20.16
CA PRO A 212 -2.89 -30.87 -20.61
C PRO A 212 -3.43 -29.71 -21.45
N ALA A 213 -4.43 -29.96 -22.30
CA ALA A 213 -5.08 -28.90 -23.08
C ALA A 213 -5.87 -27.94 -22.19
N ARG A 214 -6.50 -28.43 -21.11
CA ARG A 214 -7.18 -27.57 -20.12
C ARG A 214 -6.19 -26.71 -19.33
N LEU A 215 -5.03 -27.26 -18.96
CA LEU A 215 -3.95 -26.53 -18.31
C LEU A 215 -3.40 -25.44 -19.23
N LEU A 216 -3.14 -25.75 -20.50
CA LEU A 216 -2.71 -24.74 -21.47
C LEU A 216 -3.76 -23.63 -21.62
N LEU A 217 -5.05 -23.98 -21.76
CA LEU A 217 -6.14 -22.99 -21.82
C LEU A 217 -6.32 -22.18 -20.52
N ALA A 218 -5.76 -22.60 -19.39
CA ALA A 218 -5.78 -21.81 -18.15
C ALA A 218 -4.96 -20.53 -18.28
N PHE A 219 -3.91 -20.54 -19.11
CA PHE A 219 -3.04 -19.42 -19.40
C PHE A 219 -3.50 -18.57 -20.60
N SER A 220 -4.61 -18.93 -21.26
CA SER A 220 -5.08 -18.18 -22.42
C SER A 220 -5.53 -16.76 -22.04
N ALA A 221 -4.87 -15.75 -22.62
CA ALA A 221 -5.21 -14.34 -22.44
C ALA A 221 -6.64 -14.03 -22.91
N LYS A 222 -7.11 -14.62 -24.02
CA LYS A 222 -8.50 -14.46 -24.50
C LYS A 222 -9.52 -14.88 -23.44
N LYS A 223 -9.29 -16.02 -22.78
CA LYS A 223 -10.17 -16.55 -21.74
C LYS A 223 -10.11 -15.68 -20.48
N ASN A 224 -8.90 -15.33 -20.05
CA ASN A 224 -8.66 -14.55 -18.84
C ASN A 224 -9.16 -13.11 -18.97
N PHE A 225 -8.96 -12.47 -20.12
CA PHE A 225 -9.47 -11.14 -20.41
C PHE A 225 -11.00 -11.11 -20.48
N ARG A 226 -11.62 -12.13 -21.09
CA ARG A 226 -13.08 -12.28 -21.04
C ARG A 226 -13.60 -12.42 -19.60
N LYS A 227 -12.90 -13.18 -18.75
CA LYS A 227 -13.24 -13.34 -17.32
C LYS A 227 -13.12 -12.02 -16.55
N LEU A 228 -12.16 -11.15 -16.89
CA LEU A 228 -12.01 -9.81 -16.28
C LEU A 228 -13.15 -8.85 -16.65
N CYS A 229 -13.63 -8.91 -17.89
CA CYS A 229 -14.67 -7.99 -18.38
C CYS A 229 -16.09 -8.52 -18.18
N GLN A 230 -16.25 -9.79 -17.80
CA GLN A 230 -17.56 -10.42 -17.67
C GLN A 230 -18.19 -10.13 -16.31
N PHE A 231 -19.38 -9.52 -16.33
CA PHE A 231 -20.19 -9.38 -15.13
C PHE A 231 -20.56 -10.75 -14.53
N PRO A 232 -20.55 -10.88 -13.18
CA PRO A 232 -20.99 -12.09 -12.51
C PRO A 232 -22.41 -12.49 -12.92
N LYS A 233 -22.63 -13.80 -13.12
CA LYS A 233 -23.92 -14.35 -13.57
C LYS A 233 -25.02 -14.27 -12.50
N ASP A 234 -24.67 -14.23 -11.22
CA ASP A 234 -25.60 -14.00 -10.10
C ASP A 234 -25.42 -12.56 -9.62
N PRO A 235 -26.33 -11.62 -9.99
CA PRO A 235 -26.25 -10.21 -9.57
C PRO A 235 -26.30 -10.06 -8.05
N GLN A 236 -26.89 -11.03 -7.35
CA GLN A 236 -26.99 -11.05 -5.91
C GLN A 236 -25.75 -11.68 -5.26
N ALA A 237 -24.85 -12.31 -6.02
CA ALA A 237 -23.55 -12.82 -5.52
C ALA A 237 -22.48 -11.75 -5.41
N THR A 238 -22.74 -10.57 -5.95
CA THR A 238 -21.72 -9.54 -6.03
C THR A 238 -22.26 -8.20 -5.58
N VAL A 239 -21.51 -7.58 -4.67
CA VAL A 239 -21.78 -6.22 -4.21
C VAL A 239 -21.15 -5.26 -5.23
N THR A 240 -21.91 -4.87 -6.25
CA THR A 240 -21.39 -4.17 -7.44
C THR A 240 -20.78 -2.80 -7.16
N CYS A 241 -21.24 -2.08 -6.14
CA CYS A 241 -20.65 -0.79 -5.74
C CYS A 241 -19.21 -0.93 -5.22
N MET A 242 -18.78 -2.13 -4.83
CA MET A 242 -17.40 -2.36 -4.41
C MET A 242 -16.41 -2.22 -5.57
N PHE A 243 -16.85 -2.30 -6.84
CA PHE A 243 -15.96 -2.09 -7.98
C PHE A 243 -15.38 -0.67 -7.96
N GLY A 244 -16.23 0.35 -7.84
CA GLY A 244 -15.80 1.74 -7.73
C GLY A 244 -15.02 2.02 -6.46
N ILE A 245 -15.46 1.50 -5.30
CA ILE A 245 -14.75 1.74 -4.04
C ILE A 245 -13.33 1.19 -4.09
N ARG A 246 -13.12 -0.02 -4.64
CA ARG A 246 -11.78 -0.60 -4.81
C ARG A 246 -10.90 0.24 -5.72
N PHE A 247 -11.44 0.63 -6.87
CA PHE A 247 -10.70 1.44 -7.84
C PHE A 247 -10.28 2.77 -7.23
N LEU A 248 -11.23 3.50 -6.62
CA LEU A 248 -10.96 4.79 -5.98
C LEU A 248 -9.97 4.66 -4.83
N SER A 249 -10.09 3.61 -4.01
CA SER A 249 -9.14 3.36 -2.92
C SER A 249 -7.73 3.06 -3.45
N MET A 250 -7.60 2.35 -4.57
CA MET A 250 -6.30 2.10 -5.20
C MET A 250 -5.68 3.39 -5.75
N VAL A 251 -6.48 4.22 -6.44
CA VAL A 251 -6.04 5.54 -6.91
C VAL A 251 -5.59 6.40 -5.73
N TRP A 252 -6.37 6.43 -4.65
CA TRP A 252 -6.06 7.19 -3.45
C TRP A 252 -4.75 6.73 -2.79
N THR A 253 -4.54 5.41 -2.68
CA THR A 253 -3.27 4.83 -2.20
C THR A 253 -2.08 5.27 -3.05
N LEU A 254 -2.20 5.21 -4.38
CA LEU A 254 -1.11 5.58 -5.27
C LEU A 254 -0.76 7.07 -5.16
N VAL A 255 -1.78 7.94 -5.11
CA VAL A 255 -1.58 9.38 -4.93
C VAL A 255 -0.83 9.65 -3.63
N GLY A 256 -1.26 9.07 -2.52
CA GLY A 256 -0.59 9.28 -1.23
C GLY A 256 0.88 8.84 -1.23
N HIS A 257 1.19 7.66 -1.76
CA HIS A 257 2.58 7.22 -1.88
C HIS A 257 3.40 8.13 -2.81
N SER A 258 2.85 8.57 -3.94
CA SER A 258 3.56 9.48 -4.85
C SER A 258 3.92 10.81 -4.19
N PHE A 259 2.99 11.38 -3.41
CA PHE A 259 3.21 12.61 -2.64
C PHE A 259 4.19 12.41 -1.46
N ILE A 260 4.36 11.20 -0.94
CA ILE A 260 5.36 10.96 0.12
C ILE A 260 6.75 10.82 -0.47
N PHE A 261 6.90 10.03 -1.53
CA PHE A 261 8.21 9.69 -2.09
C PHE A 261 8.89 10.83 -2.84
N VAL A 262 8.13 11.83 -3.30
CA VAL A 262 8.70 13.02 -3.97
C VAL A 262 9.60 13.85 -3.05
N GLN A 263 9.38 13.80 -1.72
CA GLN A 263 10.10 14.62 -0.73
C GLN A 263 11.62 14.48 -0.85
N ALA A 264 12.12 13.24 -1.03
CA ALA A 264 13.55 12.94 -1.14
C ALA A 264 14.24 13.53 -2.39
N TYR A 265 13.47 14.09 -3.33
CA TYR A 265 13.96 14.65 -4.59
C TYR A 265 13.75 16.16 -4.70
N LEU A 266 13.07 16.77 -3.72
CA LEU A 266 12.75 18.20 -3.70
C LEU A 266 13.85 19.02 -3.05
N GLU A 267 14.25 20.12 -3.70
CA GLU A 267 15.17 21.08 -3.09
C GLU A 267 14.48 21.96 -2.04
N ASN A 268 13.27 22.44 -2.34
CA ASN A 268 12.45 23.22 -1.42
C ASN A 268 11.41 22.34 -0.69
N VAL A 269 11.89 21.27 -0.05
CA VAL A 269 11.02 20.30 0.64
C VAL A 269 10.22 20.92 1.79
N GLU A 270 10.74 21.97 2.43
CA GLU A 270 10.02 22.66 3.52
C GLU A 270 8.79 23.40 3.03
N ASP A 271 8.89 24.14 1.92
CA ASP A 271 7.74 24.81 1.29
C ASP A 271 6.64 23.79 0.94
N TYR A 272 7.06 22.60 0.49
CA TYR A 272 6.17 21.49 0.18
C TYR A 272 5.47 20.92 1.41
N LYS A 273 6.24 20.64 2.48
CA LYS A 273 5.74 20.14 3.76
C LYS A 273 4.75 21.15 4.37
N ASP A 274 5.07 22.45 4.30
CA ASP A 274 4.23 23.54 4.78
C ASP A 274 2.93 23.69 3.97
N ASP A 275 2.97 23.64 2.63
CA ASP A 275 1.75 23.67 1.81
C ASP A 275 0.81 22.52 2.15
N LEU A 276 1.35 21.31 2.39
CA LEU A 276 0.54 20.13 2.71
C LEU A 276 -0.10 20.17 4.09
N VAL A 277 0.54 20.81 5.06
CA VAL A 277 0.05 20.86 6.45
C VAL A 277 -0.85 22.07 6.70
N ASN A 278 -0.55 23.22 6.10
CA ASN A 278 -1.26 24.46 6.39
C ASN A 278 -2.66 24.52 5.77
N ASN A 279 -2.85 23.91 4.61
CA ASN A 279 -4.16 23.88 3.94
C ASN A 279 -5.03 22.74 4.47
N PHE A 280 -6.16 23.08 5.10
CA PHE A 280 -7.16 22.14 5.61
C PHE A 280 -7.59 21.08 4.57
N TRP A 281 -7.76 21.49 3.31
CA TRP A 281 -8.22 20.56 2.27
C TRP A 281 -7.18 19.53 1.86
N ASN A 282 -5.89 19.72 2.18
CA ASN A 282 -4.85 18.75 1.84
C ASN A 282 -4.91 17.47 2.70
N GLN A 283 -5.82 17.39 3.68
CA GLN A 283 -5.94 16.24 4.56
C GLN A 283 -6.40 14.95 3.88
N TRP A 284 -7.09 15.01 2.74
CA TRP A 284 -7.33 13.79 1.98
C TRP A 284 -6.02 13.19 1.45
N ILE A 285 -4.97 13.99 1.24
CA ILE A 285 -3.62 13.52 0.88
C ILE A 285 -2.87 13.09 2.14
N THR A 286 -2.82 13.95 3.17
CA THR A 286 -2.01 13.65 4.37
C THR A 286 -2.57 12.49 5.19
N ASN A 287 -3.88 12.25 5.14
CA ASN A 287 -4.55 11.13 5.78
C ASN A 287 -4.94 10.00 4.80
N PHE A 288 -4.18 9.84 3.71
CA PHE A 288 -4.48 8.81 2.69
C PHE A 288 -4.44 7.37 3.23
N THR A 289 -3.82 7.12 4.40
CA THR A 289 -3.71 5.76 4.98
C THR A 289 -5.06 5.09 5.24
N LEU A 290 -6.15 5.87 5.31
CA LEU A 290 -7.53 5.39 5.38
C LEU A 290 -7.96 4.61 4.13
N SER A 291 -7.29 4.79 2.98
CA SER A 291 -7.53 3.97 1.79
C SER A 291 -7.32 2.48 2.06
N VAL A 292 -6.38 2.12 2.93
CA VAL A 292 -6.12 0.75 3.36
C VAL A 292 -7.25 0.23 4.25
N ASP A 293 -7.81 1.09 5.10
CA ASP A 293 -8.95 0.74 5.95
C ASP A 293 -10.21 0.46 5.10
N ALA A 294 -10.35 1.12 3.94
CA ALA A 294 -11.37 0.76 2.96
C ALA A 294 -11.18 -0.67 2.42
N PHE A 295 -9.94 -1.06 2.06
CA PHE A 295 -9.65 -2.42 1.61
C PHE A 295 -9.93 -3.47 2.70
N LEU A 296 -9.58 -3.19 3.96
CA LEU A 296 -9.89 -4.06 5.10
C LEU A 296 -11.41 -4.26 5.29
N THR A 297 -12.18 -3.17 5.24
CA THR A 297 -13.65 -3.24 5.33
C THR A 297 -14.26 -4.02 4.18
N LEU A 298 -13.78 -3.82 2.95
CA LEU A 298 -14.23 -4.57 1.78
C LEU A 298 -13.91 -6.07 1.91
N SER A 299 -12.72 -6.43 2.38
CA SER A 299 -12.34 -7.83 2.55
C SER A 299 -13.16 -8.54 3.62
N GLY A 300 -13.33 -7.91 4.79
CA GLY A 300 -14.19 -8.43 5.86
C GLY A 300 -15.64 -8.62 5.37
N CYS A 301 -16.18 -7.62 4.68
CA CYS A 301 -17.54 -7.70 4.13
C CYS A 301 -17.72 -8.86 3.15
N LEU A 302 -16.80 -9.05 2.21
CA LEU A 302 -16.92 -10.14 1.24
C LEU A 302 -16.70 -11.51 1.88
N THR A 303 -15.80 -11.60 2.86
CA THR A 303 -15.54 -12.83 3.61
C THR A 303 -16.81 -13.29 4.33
N ALA A 304 -17.43 -12.40 5.11
CA ALA A 304 -18.69 -12.70 5.78
C ALA A 304 -19.84 -12.92 4.80
N TYR A 305 -20.03 -12.02 3.83
CA TYR A 305 -21.15 -12.10 2.89
C TYR A 305 -21.16 -13.40 2.08
N SER A 306 -20.00 -13.80 1.55
CA SER A 306 -19.88 -15.05 0.79
C SER A 306 -20.09 -16.29 1.67
N TRP A 307 -19.55 -16.29 2.89
CA TRP A 307 -19.70 -17.40 3.83
C TRP A 307 -21.16 -17.57 4.30
N PHE A 308 -21.81 -16.49 4.76
CA PHE A 308 -23.21 -16.53 5.19
C PHE A 308 -24.15 -16.87 4.03
N ARG A 309 -23.96 -16.30 2.83
CA ARG A 309 -24.79 -16.67 1.67
C ARG A 309 -24.65 -18.14 1.29
N LYS A 310 -23.45 -18.72 1.41
CA LYS A 310 -23.24 -20.16 1.15
C LYS A 310 -24.14 -21.00 2.06
N TRP A 311 -24.14 -20.73 3.37
CA TRP A 311 -24.90 -21.51 4.35
C TRP A 311 -26.39 -21.15 4.44
N GLN A 312 -26.80 -20.01 3.88
CA GLN A 312 -28.22 -19.67 3.74
C GLN A 312 -28.87 -20.32 2.52
N LYS A 313 -28.09 -20.69 1.50
CA LYS A 313 -28.57 -21.56 0.42
C LYS A 313 -28.66 -22.99 0.98
N ASN A 314 -29.69 -23.76 0.59
CA ASN A 314 -29.78 -25.17 0.97
C ASN A 314 -28.60 -25.95 0.38
N THR A 315 -27.53 -26.08 1.15
CA THR A 315 -26.34 -26.85 0.78
C THR A 315 -26.43 -28.25 1.34
N THR A 316 -25.97 -29.24 0.56
CA THR A 316 -25.85 -30.63 1.00
C THR A 316 -24.65 -30.87 1.91
N GLU A 317 -23.80 -29.85 2.15
CA GLU A 317 -22.65 -29.94 3.05
C GLU A 317 -23.09 -29.73 4.50
N ALA A 318 -22.48 -30.46 5.44
CA ALA A 318 -22.71 -30.25 6.87
C ALA A 318 -22.21 -28.86 7.31
N GLU A 319 -22.98 -28.21 8.19
CA GLU A 319 -22.63 -26.88 8.70
C GLU A 319 -21.33 -26.93 9.51
N PRO A 320 -20.35 -26.06 9.22
CA PRO A 320 -19.04 -26.13 9.83
C PRO A 320 -19.09 -25.63 11.29
N GLY A 321 -18.60 -26.46 12.19
CA GLY A 321 -18.31 -26.07 13.56
C GLY A 321 -16.85 -25.68 13.75
N TRP A 322 -16.47 -25.44 15.01
CA TRP A 322 -15.09 -25.21 15.42
C TRP A 322 -14.19 -26.43 15.16
N THR A 323 -14.74 -27.63 15.25
CA THR A 323 -14.03 -28.91 15.06
C THR A 323 -13.92 -29.34 13.60
N SER A 324 -14.51 -28.59 12.65
CA SER A 324 -14.52 -28.93 11.22
C SER A 324 -13.20 -28.58 10.52
N TRP A 325 -12.09 -29.18 10.95
CA TRP A 325 -10.73 -28.89 10.46
C TRP A 325 -10.59 -29.00 8.95
N SER A 326 -11.18 -30.03 8.33
CA SER A 326 -11.14 -30.23 6.87
C SER A 326 -11.85 -29.12 6.07
N TYR A 327 -12.84 -28.44 6.66
CA TYR A 327 -13.47 -27.28 6.05
C TYR A 327 -12.56 -26.05 6.15
N TRP A 328 -12.05 -25.76 7.34
CA TRP A 328 -11.20 -24.60 7.58
C TRP A 328 -9.88 -24.67 6.81
N LEU A 329 -9.27 -25.85 6.70
CA LEU A 329 -8.11 -26.05 5.83
C LEU A 329 -8.41 -25.74 4.36
N ARG A 330 -9.57 -26.16 3.84
CA ARG A 330 -9.98 -25.82 2.47
C ARG A 330 -10.24 -24.32 2.31
N PHE A 331 -10.83 -23.69 3.33
CA PHE A 331 -11.11 -22.26 3.38
C PHE A 331 -9.83 -21.41 3.34
N TYR A 332 -8.79 -21.80 4.08
CA TYR A 332 -7.48 -21.13 4.07
C TYR A 332 -6.69 -21.42 2.80
N ARG A 333 -6.63 -22.69 2.38
CA ARG A 333 -5.93 -23.10 1.16
C ARG A 333 -6.42 -22.33 -0.06
N HIS A 334 -7.75 -22.20 -0.22
CA HIS A 334 -8.34 -21.45 -1.32
C HIS A 334 -7.88 -19.99 -1.34
N ARG A 335 -7.80 -19.36 -0.15
CA ARG A 335 -7.31 -17.98 -0.02
C ARG A 335 -5.83 -17.86 -0.37
N VAL A 336 -5.00 -18.78 0.12
CA VAL A 336 -3.56 -18.79 -0.14
C VAL A 336 -3.28 -18.97 -1.63
N ILE A 337 -3.91 -19.95 -2.29
CA ILE A 337 -3.75 -20.18 -3.74
C ILE A 337 -4.19 -18.96 -4.56
N ARG A 338 -5.18 -18.20 -4.08
CA ARG A 338 -5.61 -16.96 -4.73
C ARG A 338 -4.58 -15.84 -4.62
N LEU A 339 -3.89 -15.71 -3.48
CA LEU A 339 -2.98 -14.58 -3.20
C LEU A 339 -1.53 -14.85 -3.66
N TRP A 340 -0.99 -16.03 -3.36
CA TRP A 340 0.42 -16.37 -3.55
C TRP A 340 0.96 -16.19 -4.97
N PRO A 341 0.27 -16.58 -6.05
CA PRO A 341 0.87 -16.57 -7.39
C PRO A 341 1.35 -15.18 -7.82
N ALA A 342 0.48 -14.17 -7.71
CA ALA A 342 0.84 -12.78 -8.03
C ALA A 342 1.82 -12.19 -7.00
N TYR A 343 1.69 -12.59 -5.73
CA TYR A 343 2.53 -12.10 -4.65
C TYR A 343 3.98 -12.58 -4.78
N ILE A 344 4.19 -13.87 -5.03
CA ILE A 344 5.51 -14.49 -5.28
C ILE A 344 6.10 -13.94 -6.57
N TYR A 345 5.30 -13.82 -7.63
CA TYR A 345 5.75 -13.20 -8.89
C TYR A 345 6.32 -11.80 -8.66
N THR A 346 5.59 -10.96 -7.92
CA THR A 346 6.04 -9.60 -7.58
C THR A 346 7.29 -9.63 -6.70
N LEU A 347 7.32 -10.49 -5.68
CA LEU A 347 8.45 -10.65 -4.78
C LEU A 347 9.73 -11.02 -5.54
N LEU A 348 9.64 -11.97 -6.48
CA LEU A 348 10.76 -12.35 -7.34
C LEU A 348 11.24 -11.15 -8.14
N THR A 349 10.36 -10.50 -8.91
CA THR A 349 10.72 -9.31 -9.70
C THR A 349 11.38 -8.21 -8.86
N VAL A 350 10.82 -7.89 -7.68
CA VAL A 350 11.35 -6.85 -6.79
C VAL A 350 12.72 -7.22 -6.25
N THR A 351 12.89 -8.47 -5.80
CA THR A 351 14.14 -8.95 -5.18
C THR A 351 15.27 -9.08 -6.20
N THR A 352 14.98 -9.55 -7.41
CA THR A 352 16.01 -9.92 -8.39
C THR A 352 16.33 -8.82 -9.38
N ARG A 353 15.39 -7.93 -9.69
CA ARG A 353 15.50 -7.03 -10.85
C ARG A 353 15.31 -5.55 -10.53
N ILE A 354 14.29 -5.16 -9.78
CA ILE A 354 13.84 -3.76 -9.77
C ILE A 354 14.92 -2.77 -9.31
N SER A 355 15.59 -3.02 -8.18
CA SER A 355 16.60 -2.07 -7.68
C SER A 355 17.89 -2.06 -8.48
N VAL A 356 18.24 -3.15 -9.15
CA VAL A 356 19.47 -3.27 -9.96
C VAL A 356 19.28 -2.82 -11.41
N THR A 357 18.04 -2.60 -11.85
CA THR A 357 17.73 -2.16 -13.22
C THR A 357 18.18 -0.73 -13.47
N HIS A 358 18.14 0.11 -12.44
CA HIS A 358 18.70 1.45 -12.51
C HIS A 358 20.23 1.39 -12.47
N TYR A 359 20.93 2.35 -13.10
CA TYR A 359 22.40 2.29 -13.20
C TYR A 359 23.11 2.51 -11.86
N HIS A 360 22.43 3.11 -10.88
CA HIS A 360 22.93 3.32 -9.52
C HIS A 360 22.06 2.63 -8.47
N PRO A 361 22.64 2.17 -7.34
CA PRO A 361 21.91 1.57 -6.22
C PRO A 361 20.94 2.55 -5.54
N MET A 362 19.91 2.00 -4.89
CA MET A 362 19.01 2.79 -4.05
C MET A 362 19.61 3.01 -2.66
N TRP A 363 18.94 3.83 -1.85
CA TRP A 363 19.32 4.05 -0.45
C TRP A 363 19.26 2.71 0.34
N PRO A 364 20.37 2.21 0.90
CA PRO A 364 20.49 0.82 1.36
C PRO A 364 19.43 0.35 2.37
N PRO A 365 19.02 1.16 3.37
CA PRO A 365 17.92 0.81 4.29
C PRO A 365 16.57 0.54 3.61
N THR A 366 16.40 1.02 2.38
CA THR A 366 15.16 0.91 1.59
C THR A 366 15.36 0.17 0.27
N ASP A 367 16.59 -0.32 -0.02
CA ASP A 367 16.92 -0.99 -1.27
C ASP A 367 16.46 -2.47 -1.23
N PRO A 368 15.50 -2.89 -2.07
CA PRO A 368 15.06 -4.27 -2.14
C PRO A 368 16.18 -5.28 -2.44
N ALA A 369 17.23 -4.92 -3.18
CA ALA A 369 18.34 -5.86 -3.46
C ALA A 369 19.16 -6.19 -2.21
N VAL A 370 19.14 -5.31 -1.21
CA VAL A 370 19.84 -5.50 0.06
C VAL A 370 18.91 -6.16 1.08
N GLN A 371 17.67 -5.68 1.18
CA GLN A 371 16.74 -6.08 2.24
C GLN A 371 16.00 -7.40 1.95
N CYS A 372 15.61 -7.66 0.70
CA CYS A 372 14.79 -8.82 0.37
C CYS A 372 15.49 -10.18 0.53
N PRO A 373 16.79 -10.36 0.19
CA PRO A 373 17.47 -11.65 0.39
C PRO A 373 17.42 -12.16 1.84
N VAL A 374 17.32 -11.25 2.82
CA VAL A 374 17.21 -11.57 4.24
C VAL A 374 15.75 -11.78 4.67
N HIS A 375 14.84 -10.93 4.22
CA HIS A 375 13.47 -10.83 4.74
C HIS A 375 12.37 -11.42 3.83
N TRP A 376 12.69 -12.01 2.68
CA TRP A 376 11.69 -12.51 1.70
C TRP A 376 10.67 -13.50 2.28
N TRP A 377 11.07 -14.32 3.25
CA TRP A 377 10.23 -15.36 3.82
C TRP A 377 9.06 -14.77 4.63
N GLU A 378 9.24 -13.60 5.24
CA GLU A 378 8.20 -12.88 5.99
C GLU A 378 6.99 -12.58 5.10
N ASN A 379 7.28 -12.20 3.86
CA ASN A 379 6.32 -11.90 2.81
C ASN A 379 5.60 -13.18 2.35
N VAL A 380 6.30 -14.30 2.15
CA VAL A 380 5.72 -15.58 1.71
C VAL A 380 4.74 -16.15 2.74
N PHE A 381 5.07 -16.06 4.03
CA PHE A 381 4.22 -16.55 5.11
C PHE A 381 3.17 -15.55 5.62
N PHE A 382 3.08 -14.35 5.02
CA PHE A 382 2.16 -13.28 5.44
C PHE A 382 2.38 -12.80 6.89
N VAL A 383 3.60 -12.95 7.41
CA VAL A 383 3.98 -12.53 8.78
C VAL A 383 4.76 -11.22 8.79
N ASN A 384 4.99 -10.61 7.63
CA ASN A 384 5.70 -9.33 7.49
C ASN A 384 5.13 -8.22 8.40
N SER A 385 3.81 -8.11 8.55
CA SER A 385 3.21 -7.13 9.48
C SER A 385 3.54 -7.36 10.97
N LEU A 386 3.94 -8.57 11.35
CA LEU A 386 4.39 -8.90 12.72
C LEU A 386 5.89 -8.64 12.92
N MET A 387 6.66 -8.61 11.84
CA MET A 387 8.10 -8.38 11.81
C MET A 387 8.40 -6.93 11.41
N GLU A 388 9.60 -6.67 10.89
CA GLU A 388 10.05 -5.34 10.44
C GLU A 388 9.61 -4.99 9.02
N ASN A 389 9.23 -5.98 8.20
CA ASN A 389 8.68 -5.76 6.86
C ASN A 389 9.63 -4.97 5.92
N ARG A 390 10.92 -5.32 5.93
CA ARG A 390 11.97 -4.60 5.18
C ARG A 390 11.99 -4.87 3.67
N CYS A 391 11.48 -6.01 3.22
CA CYS A 391 11.57 -6.41 1.80
C CYS A 391 10.59 -5.67 0.89
N MET A 392 9.28 -5.80 1.12
CA MET A 392 8.24 -5.05 0.40
C MET A 392 7.40 -4.26 1.39
N PRO A 393 7.86 -3.07 1.83
CA PRO A 393 7.20 -2.34 2.91
C PRO A 393 5.71 -2.08 2.68
N TRP A 394 5.27 -1.84 1.44
CA TRP A 394 3.85 -1.59 1.14
C TRP A 394 2.93 -2.80 1.31
N THR A 395 3.45 -4.03 1.44
CA THR A 395 2.61 -5.24 1.52
C THR A 395 2.23 -5.65 2.95
N TRP A 396 2.59 -4.89 3.99
CA TRP A 396 2.18 -5.18 5.38
C TRP A 396 0.67 -5.39 5.51
N TYR A 397 -0.13 -4.60 4.78
CA TYR A 397 -1.59 -4.68 4.81
C TYR A 397 -2.09 -6.06 4.36
N ILE A 398 -1.44 -6.69 3.37
CA ILE A 398 -1.83 -8.01 2.89
C ILE A 398 -1.55 -9.07 3.98
N GLY A 399 -0.42 -8.95 4.66
CA GLY A 399 -0.10 -9.80 5.82
C GLY A 399 -1.12 -9.64 6.94
N THR A 400 -1.43 -8.40 7.32
CA THR A 400 -2.44 -8.06 8.32
C THR A 400 -3.83 -8.60 7.94
N GLU A 401 -4.23 -8.42 6.69
CA GLU A 401 -5.52 -8.90 6.16
C GLU A 401 -5.62 -10.43 6.21
N PHE A 402 -4.52 -11.13 5.92
CA PHE A 402 -4.45 -12.58 6.04
C PHE A 402 -4.57 -13.05 7.50
N ILE A 403 -3.92 -12.37 8.44
CA ILE A 403 -4.06 -12.64 9.88
C ILE A 403 -5.53 -12.46 10.30
N PHE A 404 -6.18 -11.37 9.88
CA PHE A 404 -7.60 -11.15 10.18
C PHE A 404 -8.51 -12.20 9.53
N TYR A 405 -8.18 -12.67 8.33
CA TYR A 405 -8.88 -13.76 7.66
C TYR A 405 -8.76 -15.08 8.43
N VAL A 406 -7.59 -15.39 8.98
CA VAL A 406 -7.38 -16.54 9.89
C VAL A 406 -8.22 -16.42 11.17
N LEU A 407 -8.39 -15.22 11.70
CA LEU A 407 -9.24 -14.98 12.88
C LEU A 407 -10.74 -14.92 12.56
N SER A 408 -11.12 -14.74 11.29
CA SER A 408 -12.51 -14.59 10.86
C SER A 408 -13.49 -15.69 11.32
N PRO A 409 -13.12 -16.99 11.41
CA PRO A 409 -14.04 -18.04 11.86
C PRO A 409 -14.63 -17.77 13.25
N ILE A 410 -13.87 -17.10 14.13
CA ILE A 410 -14.32 -16.76 15.49
C ILE A 410 -15.60 -15.93 15.43
N PHE A 411 -15.57 -14.90 14.59
CA PHE A 411 -16.70 -13.99 14.40
C PHE A 411 -17.81 -14.64 13.58
N LEU A 412 -17.47 -15.35 12.49
CA LEU A 412 -18.44 -15.98 11.59
C LEU A 412 -19.30 -17.03 12.31
N ILE A 413 -18.68 -17.97 13.03
CA ILE A 413 -19.39 -19.03 13.76
C ILE A 413 -20.22 -18.41 14.89
N SER A 414 -19.66 -17.46 15.64
CA SER A 414 -20.36 -16.83 16.77
C SER A 414 -21.59 -16.05 16.31
N LEU A 415 -21.47 -15.23 15.26
CA LEU A 415 -22.59 -14.50 14.66
C LEU A 415 -23.65 -15.44 14.09
N ARG A 416 -23.26 -16.57 13.52
CA ARG A 416 -24.19 -17.57 12.96
C ARG A 416 -25.00 -18.28 14.04
N ARG A 417 -24.35 -18.69 15.14
CA ARG A 417 -24.98 -19.46 16.23
C ARG A 417 -25.84 -18.57 17.13
N ARG A 418 -25.25 -17.47 17.62
CA ARG A 418 -25.90 -16.51 18.52
C ARG A 418 -25.49 -15.10 18.10
N PRO A 419 -26.31 -14.41 17.28
CA PRO A 419 -25.98 -13.07 16.76
C PRO A 419 -25.59 -12.07 17.84
N VAL A 420 -26.24 -12.10 19.00
CA VAL A 420 -25.94 -11.23 20.15
C VAL A 420 -24.53 -11.47 20.69
N VAL A 421 -24.13 -12.73 20.85
CA VAL A 421 -22.77 -13.09 21.33
C VAL A 421 -21.74 -12.73 20.28
N GLY A 422 -22.00 -13.02 19.00
CA GLY A 422 -21.11 -12.63 17.91
C GLY A 422 -20.92 -11.12 17.80
N LEU A 423 -21.99 -10.34 18.01
CA LEU A 423 -21.92 -8.88 18.05
C LEU A 423 -21.13 -8.39 19.27
N ALA A 424 -21.38 -8.95 20.46
CA ALA A 424 -20.63 -8.60 21.67
C ALA A 424 -19.13 -8.87 21.53
N ILE A 425 -18.75 -10.03 20.97
CA ILE A 425 -17.35 -10.35 20.67
C ILE A 425 -16.77 -9.34 19.65
N SER A 426 -17.52 -9.02 18.60
CA SER A 426 -17.08 -8.07 17.57
C SER A 426 -16.82 -6.68 18.15
N VAL A 427 -17.78 -6.12 18.90
CA VAL A 427 -17.64 -4.80 19.54
C VAL A 427 -16.55 -4.83 20.61
N GLY A 428 -16.49 -5.89 21.43
CA GLY A 428 -15.45 -6.07 22.44
C GLY A 428 -14.04 -6.05 21.84
N THR A 429 -13.82 -6.75 20.73
CA THR A 429 -12.51 -6.76 20.04
C THR A 429 -12.17 -5.40 19.43
N ILE A 430 -13.15 -4.69 18.86
CA ILE A 430 -12.94 -3.32 18.35
C ILE A 430 -12.50 -2.40 19.49
N LEU A 431 -13.23 -2.41 20.61
CA LEU A 431 -12.92 -1.58 21.77
C LEU A 431 -11.57 -1.94 22.37
N PHE A 432 -11.26 -3.23 22.50
CA PHE A 432 -9.96 -3.68 22.99
C PHE A 432 -8.80 -3.22 22.10
N SER A 433 -8.94 -3.34 20.77
CA SER A 433 -7.96 -2.85 19.80
C SER A 433 -7.78 -1.32 19.89
N SER A 434 -8.87 -0.56 20.00
CA SER A 434 -8.82 0.88 20.18
C SER A 434 -8.15 1.28 21.50
N SER A 435 -8.43 0.57 22.60
CA SER A 435 -7.77 0.81 23.89
C SER A 435 -6.28 0.50 23.86
N LEU A 436 -5.87 -0.58 23.19
CA LEU A 436 -4.45 -0.88 22.98
C LEU A 436 -3.76 0.24 22.17
N ASN A 437 -4.44 0.79 21.16
CA ASN A 437 -3.89 1.90 20.37
C ASN A 437 -3.68 3.14 21.25
N VAL A 438 -4.67 3.52 22.06
CA VAL A 438 -4.54 4.62 23.05
C VAL A 438 -3.39 4.38 24.02
N ALA A 439 -3.26 3.16 24.56
CA ALA A 439 -2.17 2.81 25.46
C ALA A 439 -0.80 2.94 24.79
N GLY A 440 -0.66 2.50 23.54
CA GLY A 440 0.56 2.67 22.75
C GLY A 440 0.89 4.14 22.49
N MET A 441 -0.12 4.95 22.13
CA MET A 441 0.07 6.40 21.92
C MET A 441 0.58 7.09 23.18
N LEU A 442 0.03 6.75 24.36
CA LEU A 442 0.46 7.31 25.64
C LEU A 442 1.87 6.86 26.03
N TYR A 443 2.18 5.58 25.86
CA TYR A 443 3.47 5.01 26.26
C TYR A 443 4.64 5.55 25.44
N TYR A 444 4.47 5.65 24.12
CA TYR A 444 5.54 6.09 23.20
C TYR A 444 5.47 7.58 22.82
N ASN A 445 4.48 8.32 23.33
CA ASN A 445 4.17 9.71 22.93
C ASN A 445 4.02 9.87 21.40
N PHE A 446 3.25 8.97 20.80
CA PHE A 446 3.09 8.87 19.35
C PHE A 446 1.83 9.60 18.83
N PRO A 447 1.89 10.22 17.64
CA PRO A 447 0.73 10.87 17.04
C PRO A 447 -0.34 9.85 16.62
N PRO A 448 -1.61 10.29 16.44
CA PRO A 448 -2.73 9.40 16.09
C PRO A 448 -2.58 8.69 14.74
N THR A 449 -1.82 9.30 13.83
CA THR A 449 -1.44 8.74 12.54
C THR A 449 0.03 9.04 12.26
N GLN A 450 0.61 8.37 11.27
CA GLN A 450 1.93 8.70 10.77
C GLN A 450 1.94 10.13 10.18
N LEU A 451 2.52 11.10 10.88
CA LEU A 451 2.62 12.50 10.44
C LEU A 451 3.82 12.70 9.49
N LEU A 452 3.68 12.15 8.28
CA LEU A 452 4.75 11.99 7.27
C LEU A 452 5.23 13.27 6.58
N TRP A 453 4.69 14.44 6.91
CA TRP A 453 5.02 15.71 6.25
C TRP A 453 5.60 16.73 7.21
N LYS A 454 4.82 17.12 8.22
CA LYS A 454 5.28 17.97 9.33
C LYS A 454 4.68 17.45 10.62
N GLN A 455 5.50 17.35 11.64
CA GLN A 455 5.16 16.78 12.92
C GLN A 455 5.37 17.88 13.96
N PRO A 456 4.35 18.18 14.76
CA PRO A 456 4.49 19.10 15.88
C PRO A 456 5.48 18.59 16.92
N ALA A 457 6.17 19.51 17.60
CA ALA A 457 7.13 19.21 18.67
C ALA A 457 6.52 18.47 19.89
N ILE A 458 5.18 18.46 20.01
CA ILE A 458 4.48 17.73 21.09
C ILE A 458 4.59 16.20 20.98
N PHE A 459 4.92 15.66 19.79
CA PHE A 459 5.00 14.23 19.54
C PHE A 459 6.44 13.75 19.29
N SER A 460 6.73 12.49 19.62
CA SER A 460 8.06 11.87 19.42
C SER A 460 8.49 11.83 17.95
N PRO A 461 9.66 12.35 17.57
CA PRO A 461 10.10 12.49 16.17
C PRO A 461 10.42 11.16 15.46
N ASP A 462 10.49 10.05 16.19
CA ASP A 462 10.84 8.73 15.65
C ASP A 462 9.69 8.10 14.84
N PHE A 463 9.61 8.54 13.58
CA PHE A 463 8.65 8.03 12.60
C PHE A 463 8.82 6.53 12.32
N ILE A 464 10.05 6.02 12.23
CA ILE A 464 10.29 4.60 11.95
C ILE A 464 9.79 3.75 13.12
N ALA A 465 10.03 4.16 14.36
CA ALA A 465 9.47 3.46 15.53
C ALA A 465 7.94 3.50 15.53
N HIS A 466 7.31 4.63 15.18
CA HIS A 466 5.85 4.66 15.00
C HIS A 466 5.38 3.64 13.96
N HIS A 467 6.07 3.59 12.82
CA HIS A 467 5.77 2.66 11.74
C HIS A 467 5.82 1.21 12.21
N LEU A 468 6.95 0.84 12.83
CA LEU A 468 7.28 -0.52 13.23
C LEU A 468 6.54 -0.98 14.48
N LEU A 469 6.26 -0.10 15.45
CA LEU A 469 5.64 -0.50 16.72
C LEU A 469 4.13 -0.37 16.73
N MET A 470 3.56 0.51 15.89
CA MET A 470 2.12 0.79 15.90
C MET A 470 1.46 0.68 14.53
N TYR A 471 1.97 1.35 13.49
CA TYR A 471 1.22 1.52 12.24
C TYR A 471 0.99 0.21 11.46
N ILE A 472 2.04 -0.62 11.32
CA ILE A 472 1.94 -1.89 10.57
C ILE A 472 1.37 -3.03 11.41
N LYS A 473 1.24 -2.84 12.73
CA LYS A 473 0.92 -3.92 13.65
C LYS A 473 -0.59 -4.21 13.65
N PRO A 474 -0.99 -5.49 13.51
CA PRO A 474 -2.40 -5.85 13.31
C PRO A 474 -3.28 -5.56 14.53
N GLN A 475 -2.74 -5.62 15.76
CA GLN A 475 -3.52 -5.48 16.99
C GLN A 475 -4.15 -4.09 17.17
N TYR A 476 -3.65 -3.05 16.48
CA TYR A 476 -4.18 -1.69 16.56
C TYR A 476 -5.16 -1.35 15.42
N ARG A 477 -5.39 -2.30 14.48
CA ARG A 477 -6.06 -2.01 13.20
C ARG A 477 -7.14 -3.00 12.79
N ILE A 478 -7.57 -3.89 13.69
CA ILE A 478 -8.60 -4.91 13.37
C ILE A 478 -10.01 -4.32 13.19
N GLY A 479 -10.27 -3.13 13.72
CA GLY A 479 -11.59 -2.49 13.72
C GLY A 479 -12.27 -2.41 12.35
N PRO A 480 -11.64 -1.78 11.34
CA PRO A 480 -12.12 -1.74 9.96
C PRO A 480 -12.56 -3.07 9.36
N TYR A 481 -11.83 -4.15 9.65
CA TYR A 481 -12.12 -5.49 9.14
C TYR A 481 -13.38 -6.09 9.80
N ILE A 482 -13.51 -5.94 11.12
CA ILE A 482 -14.68 -6.41 11.87
C ILE A 482 -15.95 -5.64 11.46
N VAL A 483 -15.86 -4.33 11.24
CA VAL A 483 -16.97 -3.55 10.68
C VAL A 483 -17.42 -4.13 9.33
N GLY A 484 -16.45 -4.52 8.49
CA GLY A 484 -16.70 -5.28 7.26
C GLY A 484 -17.45 -6.59 7.52
N LEU A 485 -16.98 -7.44 8.45
CA LEU A 485 -17.65 -8.71 8.78
C LEU A 485 -19.11 -8.52 9.21
N LEU A 486 -19.38 -7.53 10.07
CA LEU A 486 -20.72 -7.20 10.54
C LEU A 486 -21.63 -6.74 9.40
N LEU A 487 -21.10 -5.91 8.49
CA LEU A 487 -21.81 -5.50 7.28
C LEU A 487 -22.14 -6.72 6.40
N GLY A 488 -21.17 -7.59 6.13
CA GLY A 488 -21.38 -8.79 5.31
C GLY A 488 -22.43 -9.74 5.89
N PHE A 489 -22.44 -9.91 7.21
CA PHE A 489 -23.49 -10.62 7.95
C PHE A 489 -24.88 -10.00 7.69
N TYR A 490 -25.00 -8.69 7.91
CA TYR A 490 -26.27 -7.99 7.73
C TYR A 490 -26.79 -8.02 6.29
N LEU A 491 -25.91 -7.84 5.29
CA LEU A 491 -26.26 -7.92 3.88
C LEU A 491 -26.74 -9.33 3.48
N ALA A 492 -26.11 -10.38 3.99
CA ALA A 492 -26.54 -11.75 3.71
C ALA A 492 -27.95 -12.01 4.28
N HIS A 493 -28.22 -11.57 5.51
CA HIS A 493 -29.54 -11.67 6.13
C HIS A 493 -30.62 -10.88 5.39
N PHE A 494 -30.31 -9.65 4.96
CA PHE A 494 -31.23 -8.86 4.14
C PHE A 494 -31.59 -9.58 2.85
N GLN A 495 -30.61 -10.22 2.20
CA GLN A 495 -30.83 -10.93 0.94
C GLN A 495 -31.68 -12.20 1.07
N LYS A 496 -31.78 -12.77 2.28
CA LYS A 496 -32.68 -13.90 2.58
C LYS A 496 -34.16 -13.47 2.63
N GLN A 497 -34.46 -12.21 2.90
CA GLN A 497 -35.84 -11.75 3.09
C GLN A 497 -36.62 -11.79 1.77
N THR A 498 -37.74 -12.51 1.76
CA THR A 498 -38.63 -12.65 0.59
C THR A 498 -39.30 -11.32 0.24
N GLN A 499 -39.70 -10.55 1.25
CA GLN A 499 -40.16 -9.17 1.10
C GLN A 499 -39.10 -8.22 1.64
N LYS A 500 -38.52 -7.42 0.74
CA LYS A 500 -37.57 -6.38 1.11
C LYS A 500 -38.35 -5.17 1.61
N SER A 501 -38.39 -4.99 2.93
CA SER A 501 -39.05 -3.84 3.54
C SER A 501 -38.42 -2.53 3.07
N GLU A 502 -39.24 -1.62 2.54
CA GLU A 502 -38.80 -0.26 2.26
C GLU A 502 -38.42 0.44 3.57
N ARG A 503 -37.21 1.01 3.59
CA ARG A 503 -36.74 1.73 4.77
C ARG A 503 -37.41 3.11 4.84
N PRO A 504 -37.87 3.55 6.02
CA PRO A 504 -38.50 4.85 6.17
C PRO A 504 -37.52 5.97 5.81
N LEU A 505 -38.02 7.10 5.30
CA LEU A 505 -37.21 8.25 4.90
C LEU A 505 -36.26 8.71 6.03
N ARG A 506 -36.74 8.69 7.28
CA ARG A 506 -35.93 9.03 8.46
C ARG A 506 -34.66 8.18 8.57
N HIS A 507 -34.75 6.87 8.34
CA HIS A 507 -33.58 5.98 8.37
C HIS A 507 -32.58 6.32 7.26
N LYS A 508 -33.08 6.65 6.06
CA LYS A 508 -32.24 7.05 4.92
C LYS A 508 -31.49 8.35 5.23
N VAL A 509 -32.20 9.38 5.71
CA VAL A 509 -31.62 10.70 6.04
C VAL A 509 -30.60 10.57 7.16
N ILE A 510 -30.97 9.94 8.28
CA ILE A 510 -30.06 9.78 9.43
C ILE A 510 -28.79 9.04 9.02
N GLY A 511 -28.92 7.92 8.30
CA GLY A 511 -27.74 7.15 7.91
C GLY A 511 -26.82 7.89 6.95
N TRP A 512 -27.36 8.63 5.97
CA TRP A 512 -26.55 9.48 5.09
C TRP A 512 -25.87 10.61 5.84
N THR A 513 -26.59 11.33 6.71
CA THR A 513 -26.01 12.41 7.52
C THR A 513 -24.90 11.88 8.42
N VAL A 514 -25.13 10.79 9.15
CA VAL A 514 -24.11 10.19 10.03
C VAL A 514 -22.91 9.68 9.24
N SER A 515 -23.11 9.06 8.08
CA SER A 515 -22.03 8.58 7.21
C SER A 515 -21.19 9.74 6.64
N ILE A 516 -21.82 10.84 6.22
CA ILE A 516 -21.10 12.01 5.69
C ILE A 516 -20.32 12.71 6.81
N LEU A 517 -20.95 12.96 7.96
CA LEU A 517 -20.30 13.61 9.10
C LEU A 517 -19.17 12.74 9.67
N GLY A 518 -19.39 11.44 9.81
CA GLY A 518 -18.38 10.48 10.27
C GLY A 518 -17.21 10.36 9.30
N GLY A 519 -17.49 10.28 7.99
CA GLY A 519 -16.46 10.22 6.95
C GLY A 519 -15.65 11.52 6.88
N PHE A 520 -16.33 12.67 6.96
CA PHE A 520 -15.69 13.98 7.01
C PHE A 520 -14.79 14.11 8.25
N TRP A 521 -15.30 13.77 9.43
CA TRP A 521 -14.50 13.78 10.66
C TRP A 521 -13.32 12.82 10.59
N ALA A 522 -13.48 11.62 10.05
CA ALA A 522 -12.37 10.67 9.97
C ALA A 522 -11.25 11.13 9.03
N ILE A 523 -11.59 11.78 7.90
CA ILE A 523 -10.61 12.28 6.93
C ILE A 523 -9.98 13.59 7.42
N PHE A 524 -10.80 14.58 7.76
CA PHE A 524 -10.37 15.95 8.08
C PHE A 524 -10.15 16.20 9.57
N GLY A 525 -10.45 15.24 10.45
CA GLY A 525 -10.22 15.36 11.89
C GLY A 525 -8.74 15.32 12.28
N LEU A 526 -7.82 15.01 11.36
CA LEU A 526 -6.38 15.04 11.64
C LEU A 526 -5.82 16.46 11.81
N TYR A 527 -6.59 17.51 11.49
CA TYR A 527 -6.09 18.89 11.35
C TYR A 527 -5.50 19.44 12.65
N PRO A 528 -6.13 19.28 13.83
CA PRO A 528 -5.54 19.71 15.09
C PRO A 528 -4.17 19.07 15.36
N SER A 529 -4.00 17.79 15.01
CA SER A 529 -2.73 17.09 15.18
C SER A 529 -1.68 17.54 14.16
N LEU A 530 -2.08 17.97 12.96
CA LEU A 530 -1.16 18.54 11.96
C LEU A 530 -0.69 19.94 12.36
N GLN A 531 -1.58 20.75 12.93
CA GLN A 531 -1.29 22.11 13.39
C GLN A 531 -0.61 22.16 14.76
N GLY A 532 -0.49 21.03 15.46
CA GLY A 532 0.17 20.97 16.76
C GLY A 532 -0.63 21.59 17.90
N TRP A 533 -1.96 21.54 17.82
CA TRP A 533 -2.82 22.01 18.90
C TRP A 533 -2.61 21.16 20.15
N ASP A 534 -2.45 21.79 21.31
CA ASP A 534 -2.36 21.09 22.59
C ASP A 534 -3.74 20.59 23.04
N TRP A 535 -4.20 19.51 22.41
CA TRP A 535 -5.49 18.88 22.68
C TRP A 535 -5.34 17.36 22.86
N PRO A 536 -4.69 16.91 23.95
CA PRO A 536 -4.29 15.51 24.12
C PRO A 536 -5.49 14.55 24.09
N ILE A 537 -6.61 14.91 24.73
CA ILE A 537 -7.83 14.09 24.74
C ILE A 537 -8.37 13.88 23.32
N TYR A 538 -8.35 14.93 22.50
CA TYR A 538 -8.79 14.82 21.10
C TYR A 538 -7.86 13.93 20.29
N HIS A 539 -6.55 14.08 20.44
CA HIS A 539 -5.57 13.25 19.71
C HIS A 539 -5.74 11.77 20.04
N LEU A 540 -5.93 11.43 21.32
CA LEU A 540 -6.19 10.05 21.76
C LEU A 540 -7.52 9.52 21.22
N PHE A 541 -8.60 10.32 21.31
CA PHE A 541 -9.91 9.91 20.80
C PHE A 541 -9.90 9.74 19.28
N PHE A 542 -9.30 10.68 18.55
CA PHE A 542 -9.13 10.60 17.11
C PHE A 542 -8.31 9.36 16.75
N GLY A 543 -7.14 9.14 17.36
CA GLY A 543 -6.30 7.96 17.15
C GLY A 543 -7.03 6.64 17.39
N ALA A 544 -7.87 6.57 18.43
CA ALA A 544 -8.64 5.39 18.78
C ALA A 544 -9.79 5.07 17.79
N ALA A 545 -10.46 6.10 17.26
CA ALA A 545 -11.77 5.93 16.63
C ALA A 545 -11.81 6.26 15.13
N HIS A 546 -10.93 7.12 14.60
CA HIS A 546 -11.05 7.64 13.22
C HIS A 546 -11.13 6.54 12.15
N ARG A 547 -10.30 5.48 12.25
CA ARG A 547 -10.32 4.35 11.30
C ARG A 547 -11.65 3.59 11.35
N THR A 548 -12.15 3.32 12.54
CA THR A 548 -13.42 2.61 12.74
C THR A 548 -14.60 3.45 12.26
N VAL A 549 -14.61 4.75 12.54
CA VAL A 549 -15.65 5.68 12.08
C VAL A 549 -15.62 5.81 10.55
N PHE A 550 -14.44 5.87 9.93
CA PHE A 550 -14.30 5.83 8.48
C PHE A 550 -14.90 4.54 7.90
N SER A 551 -14.58 3.39 8.48
CA SER A 551 -15.12 2.10 8.04
C SER A 551 -16.62 1.97 8.24
N LEU A 552 -17.20 2.54 9.31
CA LEU A 552 -18.64 2.59 9.52
C LEU A 552 -19.32 3.47 8.46
N SER A 553 -18.70 4.61 8.14
CA SER A 553 -19.17 5.53 7.10
C SER A 553 -19.17 4.84 5.73
N LEU A 554 -18.09 4.13 5.40
CA LEU A 554 -17.98 3.32 4.18
C LEU A 554 -18.98 2.15 4.17
N ALA A 555 -19.18 1.49 5.32
CA ALA A 555 -20.12 0.39 5.45
C ALA A 555 -21.56 0.85 5.18
N TRP A 556 -21.93 2.06 5.61
CA TRP A 556 -23.22 2.67 5.24
C TRP A 556 -23.34 2.88 3.73
N ILE A 557 -22.31 3.41 3.06
CA ILE A 557 -22.32 3.62 1.60
C ILE A 557 -22.56 2.29 0.88
N ILE A 558 -21.83 1.24 1.27
CA ILE A 558 -21.97 -0.11 0.70
C ILE A 558 -23.38 -0.65 0.97
N TYR A 559 -23.89 -0.49 2.20
CA TYR A 559 -25.24 -0.90 2.58
C TYR A 559 -26.31 -0.20 1.74
N ALA A 560 -26.26 1.13 1.65
CA ALA A 560 -27.21 1.92 0.88
C ALA A 560 -27.18 1.52 -0.60
N CYS A 561 -25.98 1.33 -1.17
CA CYS A 561 -25.83 0.91 -2.56
C CYS A 561 -26.40 -0.49 -2.82
N HIS A 562 -26.10 -1.47 -1.97
CA HIS A 562 -26.56 -2.85 -2.17
C HIS A 562 -28.06 -3.04 -1.89
N THR A 563 -28.65 -2.25 -0.99
CA THR A 563 -30.09 -2.31 -0.67
C THR A 563 -30.98 -1.49 -1.61
N GLY A 564 -30.39 -0.77 -2.57
CA GLY A 564 -31.13 0.05 -3.55
C GLY A 564 -31.44 1.47 -3.09
N ILE A 565 -30.98 1.89 -1.91
CA ILE A 565 -31.15 3.25 -1.36
C ILE A 565 -30.09 4.22 -1.95
N GLY A 566 -29.00 3.69 -2.51
CA GLY A 566 -27.84 4.45 -2.96
C GLY A 566 -28.05 5.36 -4.16
N GLY A 567 -29.13 5.18 -4.94
CA GLY A 567 -29.46 6.03 -6.08
C GLY A 567 -28.29 6.29 -7.03
N TYR A 568 -27.91 7.57 -7.18
CA TYR A 568 -26.80 8.00 -8.04
C TYR A 568 -25.43 7.46 -7.58
N VAL A 569 -25.17 7.39 -6.28
CA VAL A 569 -23.90 6.89 -5.73
C VAL A 569 -23.66 5.45 -6.16
N ASN A 570 -24.69 4.60 -6.11
CA ASN A 570 -24.60 3.24 -6.60
C ASN A 570 -24.33 3.20 -8.11
N LYS A 571 -25.06 4.00 -8.90
CA LYS A 571 -24.88 4.08 -10.36
C LYS A 571 -23.43 4.44 -10.74
N MET A 572 -22.82 5.38 -10.03
CA MET A 572 -21.42 5.77 -10.23
C MET A 572 -20.45 4.66 -9.80
N LEU A 573 -20.62 4.09 -8.61
CA LEU A 573 -19.71 3.08 -8.08
C LEU A 573 -19.84 1.71 -8.75
N SER A 574 -20.95 1.43 -9.43
CA SER A 574 -21.21 0.18 -10.13
C SER A 574 -21.06 0.28 -11.66
N MET A 575 -20.39 1.31 -12.18
CA MET A 575 -20.21 1.49 -13.63
C MET A 575 -19.44 0.31 -14.25
N LYS A 576 -19.83 -0.09 -15.47
CA LYS A 576 -19.25 -1.25 -16.15
C LYS A 576 -17.75 -1.14 -16.43
N PHE A 577 -17.25 0.07 -16.71
CA PHE A 577 -15.82 0.27 -16.97
C PHE A 577 -14.97 0.06 -15.69
N LEU A 578 -15.55 0.22 -14.50
CA LEU A 578 -14.85 0.00 -13.23
C LEU A 578 -14.64 -1.48 -12.93
N LEU A 579 -15.39 -2.38 -13.56
CA LEU A 579 -15.27 -3.82 -13.35
C LEU A 579 -13.85 -4.34 -13.63
N PRO A 580 -13.28 -4.20 -14.85
CA PRO A 580 -11.93 -4.68 -15.14
C PRO A 580 -10.88 -4.00 -14.25
N LEU A 581 -10.99 -2.68 -14.05
CA LEU A 581 -10.06 -1.92 -13.21
C LEU A 581 -10.06 -2.40 -11.75
N SER A 582 -11.25 -2.64 -11.20
CA SER A 582 -11.41 -3.13 -9.82
C SER A 582 -10.93 -4.56 -9.64
N THR A 583 -10.98 -5.38 -10.69
CA THR A 583 -10.52 -6.78 -10.65
C THR A 583 -9.00 -6.85 -10.69
N LEU A 584 -8.34 -5.93 -11.41
CA LEU A 584 -6.89 -5.80 -11.46
C LEU A 584 -6.28 -5.19 -10.19
N CYS A 585 -7.07 -4.57 -9.31
CA CYS A 585 -6.58 -3.82 -8.15
C CYS A 585 -5.60 -4.59 -7.26
N TYR A 586 -5.74 -5.91 -7.12
CA TYR A 586 -4.79 -6.70 -6.32
C TYR A 586 -3.38 -6.71 -6.93
N SER A 587 -3.25 -7.08 -8.20
CA SER A 587 -1.97 -7.06 -8.91
C SER A 587 -1.41 -5.65 -9.07
N VAL A 588 -2.28 -4.66 -9.31
CA VAL A 588 -1.87 -3.25 -9.35
C VAL A 588 -1.33 -2.79 -8.00
N TYR A 589 -1.97 -3.17 -6.89
CA TYR A 589 -1.46 -2.88 -5.55
C TYR A 589 -0.11 -3.54 -5.28
N LEU A 590 0.15 -4.74 -5.79
CA LEU A 590 1.46 -5.36 -5.62
C LEU A 590 2.56 -4.59 -6.38
N PHE A 591 2.27 -4.17 -7.60
CA PHE A 591 3.25 -3.52 -8.47
C PHE A 591 3.38 -2.01 -8.27
N HIS A 592 2.39 -1.29 -7.72
CA HIS A 592 2.33 0.18 -7.79
C HIS A 592 3.54 0.93 -7.22
N MET A 593 4.22 0.38 -6.21
CA MET A 593 5.39 1.02 -5.63
C MET A 593 6.58 1.06 -6.59
N ILE A 594 6.67 0.11 -7.52
CA ILE A 594 7.73 0.06 -8.52
C ILE A 594 7.71 1.32 -9.40
N PRO A 595 6.62 1.65 -10.13
CA PRO A 595 6.57 2.88 -10.90
C PRO A 595 6.59 4.13 -10.02
N VAL A 596 6.03 4.11 -8.80
CA VAL A 596 6.11 5.27 -7.89
C VAL A 596 7.58 5.64 -7.63
N VAL A 597 8.42 4.69 -7.24
CA VAL A 597 9.83 4.96 -6.94
C VAL A 597 10.65 5.16 -8.21
N PHE A 598 10.52 4.25 -9.18
CA PHE A 598 11.37 4.24 -10.38
C PHE A 598 11.18 5.49 -11.24
N THR A 599 9.96 6.01 -11.35
CA THR A 599 9.72 7.23 -12.13
C THR A 599 10.35 8.48 -11.50
N TYR A 600 10.51 8.52 -10.17
CA TYR A 600 11.24 9.61 -9.50
C TYR A 600 12.75 9.46 -9.63
N LEU A 601 13.28 8.23 -9.62
CA LEU A 601 14.71 7.98 -9.91
C LEU A 601 15.11 8.46 -11.31
N MET A 602 14.19 8.34 -12.28
CA MET A 602 14.39 8.78 -13.66
C MET A 602 14.05 10.26 -13.88
N ALA A 603 13.49 10.95 -12.88
CA ALA A 603 13.13 12.36 -13.01
C ALA A 603 14.39 13.25 -13.03
N PRO A 604 14.32 14.45 -13.65
CA PRO A 604 15.39 15.43 -13.53
C PRO A 604 15.57 15.85 -12.07
N PHE A 605 16.81 16.12 -11.66
CA PHE A 605 17.14 16.51 -10.30
C PHE A 605 17.99 17.78 -10.28
N PRO A 606 17.77 18.69 -9.31
CA PRO A 606 16.73 18.65 -8.29
C PRO A 606 15.33 18.96 -8.83
N LEU A 607 14.30 18.44 -8.15
CA LEU A 607 12.93 18.85 -8.40
C LEU A 607 12.61 20.11 -7.58
N TRP A 608 11.86 21.03 -8.18
CA TRP A 608 11.36 22.22 -7.51
C TRP A 608 9.84 22.15 -7.35
N PHE A 609 9.37 22.22 -6.11
CA PHE A 609 7.95 22.28 -5.81
C PHE A 609 7.41 23.68 -6.09
N SER A 610 6.40 23.73 -6.95
CA SER A 610 5.68 24.97 -7.29
C SER A 610 4.19 24.77 -7.15
N THR A 611 3.66 23.67 -7.69
CA THR A 611 2.24 23.35 -7.65
C THR A 611 2.02 21.84 -7.51
N LYS A 612 0.93 21.47 -6.84
CA LYS A 612 0.49 20.08 -6.69
C LYS A 612 0.09 19.43 -8.02
N TRP A 613 -0.27 20.23 -9.04
CA TRP A 613 -0.72 19.74 -10.35
C TRP A 613 0.36 18.93 -11.09
N ARG A 614 1.65 19.32 -10.97
CA ARG A 614 2.75 18.57 -11.57
C ARG A 614 2.86 17.15 -10.99
N ILE A 615 2.75 17.03 -9.67
CA ILE A 615 2.75 15.74 -8.96
C ILE A 615 1.50 14.94 -9.34
N ALA A 616 0.34 15.58 -9.45
CA ALA A 616 -0.91 14.92 -9.87
C ALA A 616 -0.85 14.35 -11.29
N ILE A 617 -0.27 15.07 -12.26
CA ILE A 617 -0.02 14.55 -13.61
C ILE A 617 0.94 13.36 -13.56
N HIS A 618 1.99 13.44 -12.75
CA HIS A 618 2.94 12.35 -12.56
C HIS A 618 2.27 11.09 -11.97
N CYS A 619 1.33 11.27 -11.04
CA CYS A 619 0.51 10.18 -10.50
C CYS A 619 -0.30 9.46 -11.59
N LEU A 620 -0.82 10.18 -12.60
CA LEU A 620 -1.57 9.56 -13.69
C LEU A 620 -0.67 8.67 -14.57
N ILE A 621 0.58 9.09 -14.80
CA ILE A 621 1.58 8.30 -15.51
C ILE A 621 1.92 7.04 -14.69
N GLN A 622 2.22 7.20 -13.40
CA GLN A 622 2.50 6.09 -12.49
C GLN A 622 1.33 5.10 -12.41
N LEU A 623 0.09 5.59 -12.34
CA LEU A 623 -1.13 4.78 -12.33
C LEU A 623 -1.26 3.97 -13.61
N THR A 624 -1.05 4.61 -14.78
CA THR A 624 -1.13 3.94 -16.08
C THR A 624 -0.10 2.81 -16.19
N ILE A 625 1.14 3.06 -15.77
CA ILE A 625 2.21 2.05 -15.73
C ILE A 625 1.87 0.93 -14.74
N ALA A 626 1.35 1.25 -13.55
CA ALA A 626 0.95 0.26 -12.56
C ALA A 626 -0.17 -0.65 -13.06
N TYR A 627 -1.17 -0.11 -13.78
CA TYR A 627 -2.22 -0.91 -14.42
C TYR A 627 -1.69 -1.79 -15.56
N PHE A 628 -0.72 -1.30 -16.33
CA PHE A 628 -0.08 -2.08 -17.38
C PHE A 628 0.66 -3.30 -16.81
N PHE A 629 1.54 -3.11 -15.83
CA PHE A 629 2.25 -4.23 -15.20
C PHE A 629 1.33 -5.12 -14.34
N GLY A 630 0.33 -4.53 -13.68
CA GLY A 630 -0.71 -5.27 -12.97
C GLY A 630 -1.50 -6.21 -13.89
N LEU A 631 -1.80 -5.77 -15.12
CA LEU A 631 -2.45 -6.61 -16.14
C LEU A 631 -1.55 -7.78 -16.54
N ILE A 632 -0.25 -7.56 -16.76
CA ILE A 632 0.72 -8.61 -17.07
C ILE A 632 0.74 -9.66 -15.95
N CYS A 633 0.91 -9.21 -14.70
CA CYS A 633 0.91 -10.09 -13.53
C CYS A 633 -0.40 -10.90 -13.42
N THR A 634 -1.55 -10.27 -13.63
CA THR A 634 -2.84 -10.97 -13.59
C THR A 634 -2.96 -12.03 -14.70
N MET A 635 -2.44 -11.77 -15.90
CA MET A 635 -2.50 -12.70 -17.03
C MET A 635 -1.54 -13.87 -16.91
N VAL A 636 -0.36 -13.64 -16.35
CA VAL A 636 0.72 -14.62 -16.27
C VAL A 636 0.64 -15.47 -15.00
N ALA A 637 0.26 -14.88 -13.87
CA ALA A 637 0.30 -15.54 -12.56
C ALA A 637 -1.09 -15.71 -11.93
N GLU A 638 -1.84 -14.61 -11.74
CA GLU A 638 -3.05 -14.61 -10.89
C GLU A 638 -4.18 -15.48 -11.46
N LEU A 639 -4.67 -15.17 -12.67
CA LEU A 639 -5.80 -15.87 -13.27
C LEU A 639 -5.47 -17.30 -13.70
N PRO A 640 -4.28 -17.60 -14.26
CA PRO A 640 -3.90 -18.97 -14.55
C PRO A 640 -3.93 -19.86 -13.32
N ALA A 641 -3.38 -19.40 -12.18
CA ALA A 641 -3.41 -20.16 -10.94
C ALA A 641 -4.83 -20.42 -10.43
N GLN A 642 -5.71 -19.42 -10.46
CA GLN A 642 -7.14 -19.61 -10.11
C GLN A 642 -7.84 -20.59 -11.05
N ASN A 643 -7.51 -20.57 -12.34
CA ASN A 643 -8.08 -21.50 -13.32
C ASN A 643 -7.58 -22.93 -13.11
N ILE A 644 -6.29 -23.10 -12.77
CA ILE A 644 -5.68 -24.38 -12.41
C ILE A 644 -6.34 -24.94 -11.16
N GLU A 645 -6.53 -24.11 -10.14
CA GLU A 645 -7.25 -24.48 -8.93
C GLU A 645 -8.66 -24.99 -9.25
N ALA A 646 -9.41 -24.28 -10.10
CA ALA A 646 -10.74 -24.70 -10.51
C ALA A 646 -10.75 -26.04 -11.28
N ILE A 647 -9.68 -26.36 -12.02
CA ILE A 647 -9.54 -27.64 -12.74
C ILE A 647 -9.33 -28.81 -11.76
N PHE A 648 -8.45 -28.63 -10.76
CA PHE A 648 -8.07 -29.73 -9.85
C PHE A 648 -8.98 -29.84 -8.62
N LEU A 649 -9.46 -28.70 -8.09
CA LEU A 649 -10.17 -28.60 -6.81
C LEU A 649 -11.62 -28.14 -6.94
N GLY A 650 -12.08 -27.82 -8.16
CA GLY A 650 -13.47 -27.47 -8.41
C GLY A 650 -14.43 -28.61 -8.05
N PRO A 651 -15.64 -28.31 -7.54
CA PRO A 651 -16.63 -29.35 -7.27
C PRO A 651 -16.93 -30.10 -8.56
N LYS A 652 -16.70 -31.43 -8.57
CA LYS A 652 -17.11 -32.29 -9.69
C LYS A 652 -18.60 -32.04 -9.90
N ARG A 653 -18.96 -31.51 -11.07
CA ARG A 653 -20.36 -31.32 -11.46
C ARG A 653 -20.99 -32.70 -11.46
N LYS A 654 -21.67 -33.09 -10.38
CA LYS A 654 -22.54 -34.27 -10.42
C LYS A 654 -23.54 -33.95 -11.52
N SER A 655 -23.51 -34.71 -12.61
CA SER A 655 -24.64 -34.77 -13.52
C SER A 655 -25.82 -35.17 -12.66
N ILE A 656 -26.64 -34.21 -12.26
CA ILE A 656 -27.99 -34.54 -11.80
C ILE A 656 -28.61 -35.17 -13.05
N PRO A 657 -28.91 -36.48 -13.08
CA PRO A 657 -29.73 -37.00 -14.15
C PRO A 657 -31.00 -36.16 -14.11
N LEU A 658 -31.29 -35.45 -15.20
CA LEU A 658 -32.60 -34.85 -15.39
C LEU A 658 -33.58 -36.00 -15.13
N LYS A 659 -34.31 -35.94 -14.01
CA LYS A 659 -35.43 -36.83 -13.80
C LYS A 659 -36.35 -36.57 -14.98
N ALA A 660 -36.55 -37.58 -15.83
CA ALA A 660 -37.41 -37.47 -16.98
C ALA A 660 -38.75 -36.89 -16.49
N LEU A 661 -39.16 -35.78 -17.10
CA LEU A 661 -40.52 -35.28 -16.94
C LEU A 661 -41.46 -36.44 -17.29
N PRO A 662 -42.46 -36.76 -16.45
CA PRO A 662 -43.50 -37.70 -16.85
C PRO A 662 -44.17 -37.20 -18.14
N PRO A 663 -44.66 -38.11 -19.01
CA PRO A 663 -45.26 -37.74 -20.29
C PRO A 663 -46.37 -36.70 -20.10
N ALA A 664 -46.45 -35.76 -21.03
CA ALA A 664 -47.39 -34.65 -21.04
C ALA A 664 -48.84 -35.08 -21.36
N SER A 665 -49.42 -36.01 -20.60
CA SER A 665 -50.84 -36.36 -20.67
C SER A 665 -51.67 -35.82 -19.49
N ASP A 666 -51.02 -35.36 -18.41
CA ASP A 666 -51.73 -35.09 -17.13
C ASP A 666 -51.70 -33.60 -16.71
N CYS A 667 -51.39 -32.67 -17.62
CA CYS A 667 -51.33 -31.22 -17.32
C CYS A 667 -52.46 -30.39 -17.95
N GLU A 668 -53.57 -31.01 -18.35
CA GLU A 668 -54.75 -30.31 -18.92
C GLU A 668 -55.98 -30.26 -18.01
N MET A 669 -55.83 -30.53 -16.71
CA MET A 669 -56.87 -30.32 -15.71
C MET A 669 -56.31 -29.58 -14.50
N GLN A 670 -56.25 -28.24 -14.55
CA GLN A 670 -56.43 -27.35 -13.39
C GLN A 670 -56.33 -25.87 -13.80
N LEU A 671 -57.18 -25.47 -14.74
CA LEU A 671 -57.42 -24.06 -15.07
C LEU A 671 -58.92 -23.81 -15.33
N LYS A 672 -59.78 -24.29 -14.43
CA LYS A 672 -61.15 -23.80 -14.26
C LYS A 672 -61.56 -23.96 -12.80
N THR A 673 -61.77 -22.84 -12.11
CA THR A 673 -62.85 -22.55 -11.13
C THR A 673 -62.44 -21.34 -10.28
N GLY A 674 -62.84 -20.15 -10.73
CA GLY A 674 -63.01 -18.97 -9.89
C GLY A 674 -64.49 -18.62 -9.92
N VAL A 675 -65.19 -18.92 -8.84
CA VAL A 675 -66.60 -18.63 -8.60
C VAL A 675 -66.72 -17.18 -8.11
N GLU A 676 -67.55 -16.37 -8.76
CA GLU A 676 -68.14 -15.14 -8.19
C GLU A 676 -69.68 -15.24 -8.21
N PRO A 677 -70.38 -14.65 -7.23
CA PRO A 677 -71.80 -14.90 -6.93
C PRO A 677 -72.79 -14.06 -7.78
N PRO A 678 -74.11 -14.33 -7.73
CA PRO A 678 -75.03 -13.96 -8.80
C PRO A 678 -75.55 -12.53 -8.65
N LEU A 679 -75.50 -11.77 -9.76
CA LEU A 679 -76.35 -10.61 -9.98
C LEU A 679 -77.41 -10.98 -11.01
N THR A 680 -78.61 -11.23 -10.49
CA THR A 680 -79.86 -11.22 -11.25
C THR A 680 -80.04 -9.90 -11.98
N ASN A 681 -80.23 -9.92 -13.29
CA ASN A 681 -81.14 -9.00 -13.95
C ASN A 681 -81.83 -9.69 -15.12
N LYS A 682 -83.16 -9.76 -14.99
CA LYS A 682 -84.11 -10.11 -16.05
C LYS A 682 -84.12 -9.02 -17.13
N VAL A 683 -84.71 -9.40 -18.27
CA VAL A 683 -85.55 -8.62 -19.20
C VAL A 683 -84.98 -8.46 -20.61
N ALA A 684 -85.50 -9.36 -21.47
CA ALA A 684 -86.25 -9.13 -22.72
C ALA A 684 -85.57 -8.56 -23.98
N ASP A 685 -85.61 -9.42 -25.00
CA ASP A 685 -86.22 -9.24 -26.32
C ASP A 685 -85.85 -8.08 -27.27
N ALA A 686 -85.62 -8.54 -28.51
CA ALA A 686 -86.05 -7.97 -29.79
C ALA A 686 -85.29 -6.76 -30.35
N LYS A 687 -84.38 -7.00 -31.29
CA LYS A 687 -84.67 -7.06 -32.74
C LYS A 687 -83.44 -7.48 -33.53
#